data_AF-A0A545U4J1-F1
#
_entry.id   AF-A0A545U4J1-F1
#
_cell.length_a   1.000
_cell.length_b   1.000
_cell.length_c   1.000
_cell.angle_alpha   90.00
_cell.angle_beta   90.00
_cell.angle_gamma   90.00
#
_symmetry.space_group_name_H-M   'P 1'
#
loop_
_entity.id
_entity.type
_entity.pdbx_description
1 polymer ?
#
loop_
_entity_poly.entity_id
_entity_poly.type
_entity_poly.pdbx_seq_one_letter_code
_entity_poly.pdbx_strand_id
1 'polypeptide(L)'
;MFKVFPWLFRHFNPILLATFAVIFAVHVISLQDFTRHLTPHSIYSLTLDMSFEQDDESINIETYIPQDAERQQVIKESVVANGLGYLVREEVSGRVAQWSGVATANNVQYKALVATQEVEYEIGDELIIPKNYPESLALFLSETNAIQISHPEIKSLWQLIQPENTRNVKAVLRSIYNYTYQQIEGAPFKGFTDALTALRLKQASCNGKSRLFVALARLNNIPARLVGGVILNEGSKKTSHQWVEVYVRGHWIPFGPTNGNFARLPANYLSLYLTDQVLFRHTADINFDYLFSIDKRLVASSLYQIDQGQPNDSDSQSGRSIDSAAINISHLLLVMGLQPETIGLFLLFPLCTLLITFLRNVLGVKTFGVFMPMLVAAACTFTGFYKGIIAFVVILLISYLAHVILDRARLLKVPRLAAIITINTMVFIGGLSLIGTSSRLEFGMLSLFPVVIISFIAERIHQMSSDENWLELIKVSLGTLLTIWLCFLILGSFMLEALFSFYPEFYLLVLVAQIYIGRWTGLRLSELYRFKNILGNKDHPVLGINKRNRHLVYKLNQKSLLKLAADKLQSKAVLKAHDIPVPKTLLAVESLANLNDVGKLLEQVNQFALKPNQGSQGNGIMIIVDKKEGEFISASGKKISKQMISQHCAEIIAGSFSQTGDTDCAYFEPLLTQHDSLQKLAPYGLSDIRVIVSKGKVISAMLRMPTKLSDGKANLHQGAVGIAIDVISGKTTNARLKQKTVSHHPDNNQPLVDVELPFWKEIIEMSLACEKAIGLGYIGVDICIDEKLGPLVLEVNGRPGIEIQNVQNRGFYGQFQNT
;
A
#
# COMPACT_ATOMS: atom_id res chain seq x y z
N MET A 1 14.05 19.61 -22.78
CA MET A 1 14.27 18.63 -21.69
C MET A 1 15.15 19.17 -20.56
N PHE A 2 16.16 20.04 -20.82
CA PHE A 2 17.14 20.50 -19.82
C PHE A 2 16.91 21.89 -19.15
N LYS A 3 15.66 22.33 -19.00
CA LYS A 3 15.31 23.49 -18.12
C LYS A 3 14.59 23.07 -16.84
N VAL A 4 14.68 21.79 -16.46
CA VAL A 4 14.03 21.25 -15.26
C VAL A 4 14.88 21.53 -14.01
N PHE A 5 16.21 21.37 -14.10
CA PHE A 5 17.14 21.50 -12.97
C PHE A 5 17.36 22.93 -12.42
N PRO A 6 17.48 23.99 -13.22
CA PRO A 6 17.64 25.34 -12.66
C PRO A 6 16.33 25.94 -12.11
N TRP A 7 15.17 25.49 -12.57
CA TRP A 7 13.87 25.87 -12.01
C TRP A 7 13.58 25.13 -10.69
N LEU A 8 14.06 23.87 -10.57
CA LEU A 8 13.96 23.05 -9.36
C LEU A 8 14.37 23.82 -8.11
N PHE A 9 15.51 24.54 -8.12
CA PHE A 9 16.02 25.23 -6.93
C PHE A 9 15.31 26.53 -6.54
N ARG A 10 14.58 27.20 -7.45
CA ARG A 10 14.07 28.57 -7.20
C ARG A 10 12.80 28.65 -6.36
N HIS A 11 12.13 27.53 -6.06
CA HIS A 11 10.79 27.51 -5.45
C HIS A 11 10.66 26.57 -4.25
N PHE A 12 11.76 26.01 -3.76
CA PHE A 12 11.76 25.28 -2.50
C PHE A 12 11.46 26.24 -1.36
N ASN A 13 10.71 25.79 -0.34
CA ASN A 13 10.56 26.54 0.89
C ASN A 13 11.90 26.42 1.64
N PRO A 14 12.76 27.45 1.64
CA PRO A 14 14.11 27.33 2.18
C PRO A 14 14.08 27.06 3.69
N ILE A 15 13.01 27.49 4.37
CA ILE A 15 12.81 27.29 5.81
C ILE A 15 12.67 25.80 6.13
N LEU A 16 11.82 25.06 5.41
CA LEU A 16 11.63 23.63 5.67
C LEU A 16 12.89 22.81 5.36
N LEU A 17 13.59 23.14 4.28
CA LEU A 17 14.84 22.47 3.90
C LEU A 17 15.95 22.77 4.92
N ALA A 18 16.07 24.02 5.38
CA ALA A 18 17.02 24.41 6.41
C ALA A 18 16.67 23.75 7.76
N THR A 19 15.38 23.68 8.11
CA THR A 19 14.92 23.00 9.33
C THR A 19 15.28 21.51 9.29
N PHE A 20 15.04 20.84 8.16
CA PHE A 20 15.50 19.47 7.93
C PHE A 20 17.02 19.35 8.12
N ALA A 21 17.81 20.19 7.44
CA ALA A 21 19.27 20.11 7.48
C ALA A 21 19.83 20.33 8.90
N VAL A 22 19.28 21.27 9.66
CA VAL A 22 19.70 21.55 11.04
C VAL A 22 19.34 20.38 11.96
N ILE A 23 18.09 19.90 11.92
CA ILE A 23 17.66 18.78 12.77
C ILE A 23 18.47 17.52 12.43
N PHE A 24 18.60 17.21 11.14
CA PHE A 24 19.37 16.04 10.68
C PHE A 24 20.83 16.13 11.12
N ALA A 25 21.49 17.30 10.96
CA ALA A 25 22.87 17.46 11.40
C ALA A 25 23.04 17.28 12.91
N VAL A 26 22.14 17.85 13.72
CA VAL A 26 22.16 17.66 15.18
C VAL A 26 21.97 16.19 15.55
N HIS A 27 21.04 15.49 14.88
CA HIS A 27 20.73 14.09 15.13
C HIS A 27 21.92 13.17 14.78
N VAL A 28 22.52 13.38 13.60
CA VAL A 28 23.70 12.61 13.14
C VAL A 28 24.92 12.85 14.03
N ILE A 29 25.13 14.08 14.54
CA ILE A 29 26.23 14.36 15.47
C ILE A 29 25.99 13.67 16.83
N SER A 30 24.73 13.53 17.25
CA SER A 30 24.37 12.89 18.52
C SER A 30 24.48 11.37 18.51
N LEU A 31 24.27 10.73 17.36
CA LEU A 31 24.37 9.27 17.20
C LEU A 31 25.78 8.91 16.70
N GLN A 32 26.64 8.44 17.60
CA GLN A 32 27.89 7.78 17.19
C GLN A 32 27.51 6.51 16.39
N ASP A 33 27.95 6.43 15.13
CA ASP A 33 27.72 5.35 14.15
C ASP A 33 26.36 5.30 13.40
N PHE A 34 26.23 6.15 12.37
CA PHE A 34 25.11 6.18 11.39
C PHE A 34 24.75 4.81 10.77
N THR A 35 25.74 3.94 10.52
CA THR A 35 25.56 2.73 9.72
C THR A 35 25.07 1.51 10.50
N ARG A 36 25.35 1.40 11.81
CA ARG A 36 25.00 0.21 12.61
C ARG A 36 23.51 0.06 12.85
N HIS A 37 22.77 1.16 12.83
CA HIS A 37 21.33 1.18 13.05
C HIS A 37 20.51 0.88 11.77
N LEU A 38 21.12 0.96 10.58
CA LEU A 38 20.44 0.75 9.30
C LEU A 38 20.56 -0.69 8.76
N THR A 39 21.39 -1.54 9.39
CA THR A 39 21.53 -2.93 8.97
C THR A 39 20.35 -3.78 9.47
N PRO A 40 19.66 -4.52 8.59
CA PRO A 40 18.57 -5.39 8.99
C PRO A 40 19.10 -6.54 9.86
N HIS A 41 18.34 -6.89 10.90
CA HIS A 41 18.67 -8.00 11.79
C HIS A 41 17.81 -9.21 11.47
N SER A 42 18.39 -10.40 11.62
CA SER A 42 17.63 -11.64 11.50
C SER A 42 16.99 -11.96 12.84
N ILE A 43 15.67 -12.01 12.86
CA ILE A 43 14.89 -12.55 13.97
C ILE A 43 14.29 -13.89 13.55
N TYR A 44 14.01 -14.73 14.53
CA TYR A 44 13.50 -16.07 14.32
C TYR A 44 12.24 -16.26 15.14
N SER A 45 11.16 -16.66 14.49
CA SER A 45 9.97 -17.16 15.17
C SER A 45 10.14 -18.66 15.38
N LEU A 46 10.41 -19.06 16.62
CA LEU A 46 10.44 -20.44 17.06
C LEU A 46 9.07 -20.82 17.63
N THR A 47 8.41 -21.79 17.02
CA THR A 47 7.24 -22.46 17.58
C THR A 47 7.64 -23.87 18.01
N LEU A 48 7.35 -24.24 19.24
CA LEU A 48 7.45 -25.59 19.77
C LEU A 48 6.03 -26.09 20.01
N ASP A 49 5.61 -27.02 19.17
CA ASP A 49 4.37 -27.77 19.31
C ASP A 49 4.68 -29.07 20.03
N MET A 50 3.98 -29.34 21.13
CA MET A 50 4.06 -30.59 21.88
C MET A 50 2.67 -31.22 21.92
N SER A 51 2.59 -32.51 21.63
CA SER A 51 1.36 -33.30 21.66
C SER A 51 1.54 -34.55 22.52
N PHE A 52 0.48 -34.97 23.18
CA PHE A 52 0.47 -36.10 24.09
C PHE A 52 -0.94 -36.66 24.23
N GLU A 53 -1.03 -37.96 24.53
CA GLU A 53 -2.28 -38.66 24.83
C GLU A 53 -2.25 -39.13 26.29
N GLN A 54 -3.38 -39.06 26.98
CA GLN A 54 -3.49 -39.31 28.41
C GLN A 54 -4.77 -40.10 28.74
N ASP A 55 -4.65 -41.08 29.64
CA ASP A 55 -5.75 -41.87 30.21
C ASP A 55 -5.99 -41.45 31.69
N ASP A 56 -6.51 -40.23 31.93
CA ASP A 56 -6.94 -39.68 33.24
C ASP A 56 -5.88 -39.41 34.35
N GLU A 57 -4.58 -39.58 34.09
CA GLU A 57 -3.50 -39.25 35.07
C GLU A 57 -2.94 -37.82 34.98
N SER A 58 -2.46 -37.23 36.09
CA SER A 58 -1.88 -35.87 36.03
C SER A 58 -0.68 -35.79 35.08
N ILE A 59 -0.74 -34.88 34.11
CA ILE A 59 0.37 -34.66 33.19
C ILE A 59 1.34 -33.61 33.74
N ASN A 60 2.62 -33.87 33.53
CA ASN A 60 3.70 -32.91 33.75
C ASN A 60 4.62 -32.94 32.54
N ILE A 61 4.87 -31.81 31.91
CA ILE A 61 5.82 -31.64 30.81
C ILE A 61 6.73 -30.48 31.14
N GLU A 62 8.04 -30.71 31.05
CA GLU A 62 9.07 -29.71 31.27
C GLU A 62 10.00 -29.63 30.06
N THR A 63 10.36 -28.41 29.67
CA THR A 63 11.40 -28.19 28.67
C THR A 63 12.14 -26.88 28.91
N TYR A 64 13.32 -26.76 28.33
CA TYR A 64 14.08 -25.52 28.34
C TYR A 64 13.55 -24.56 27.28
N ILE A 65 13.29 -23.32 27.69
CA ILE A 65 12.83 -22.25 26.81
C ILE A 65 13.92 -21.19 26.64
N PRO A 66 13.87 -20.38 25.56
CA PRO A 66 14.85 -19.32 25.35
C PRO A 66 14.92 -18.33 26.52
N GLN A 67 16.14 -17.85 26.78
CA GLN A 67 16.44 -16.80 27.75
C GLN A 67 17.39 -15.77 27.13
N ASP A 68 17.43 -14.57 27.69
CA ASP A 68 18.35 -13.53 27.27
C ASP A 68 19.80 -13.92 27.62
N ALA A 69 20.72 -13.68 26.69
CA ALA A 69 22.16 -13.82 26.88
C ALA A 69 22.90 -12.84 25.95
N GLU A 70 24.22 -12.75 26.09
CA GLU A 70 25.06 -11.81 25.33
C GLU A 70 24.80 -11.80 23.81
N ARG A 71 24.47 -12.97 23.23
CA ARG A 71 24.25 -13.14 21.79
C ARG A 71 22.80 -13.41 21.38
N GLN A 72 21.86 -13.49 22.33
CA GLN A 72 20.46 -13.80 22.03
C GLN A 72 19.52 -13.02 22.93
N GLN A 73 18.43 -12.54 22.35
CA GLN A 73 17.41 -11.79 23.07
C GLN A 73 16.02 -12.34 22.73
N VAL A 74 15.20 -12.55 23.75
CA VAL A 74 13.80 -12.94 23.63
C VAL A 74 12.96 -11.68 23.48
N ILE A 75 12.46 -11.43 22.27
CA ILE A 75 11.69 -10.22 21.95
C ILE A 75 10.24 -10.36 22.43
N LYS A 76 9.65 -11.52 22.20
CA LYS A 76 8.26 -11.82 22.55
C LYS A 76 8.06 -13.31 22.76
N GLU A 77 7.25 -13.66 23.74
CA GLU A 77 6.81 -15.04 23.97
C GLU A 77 5.30 -15.12 24.11
N SER A 78 4.74 -16.26 23.74
CA SER A 78 3.32 -16.58 23.90
C SER A 78 3.13 -18.08 24.08
N VAL A 79 2.19 -18.45 24.94
CA VAL A 79 1.90 -19.84 25.27
C VAL A 79 0.41 -20.11 25.05
N VAL A 80 0.11 -21.22 24.40
CA VAL A 80 -1.24 -21.77 24.28
C VAL A 80 -1.23 -23.14 24.94
N ALA A 81 -1.76 -23.20 26.16
CA ALA A 81 -1.83 -24.41 26.97
C ALA A 81 -3.27 -24.54 27.52
N ASN A 82 -4.16 -25.13 26.72
CA ASN A 82 -5.59 -25.17 26.99
C ASN A 82 -5.90 -25.96 28.29
N GLY A 83 -6.04 -25.27 29.43
CA GLY A 83 -6.42 -25.89 30.71
C GLY A 83 -5.27 -26.47 31.54
N LEU A 84 -4.02 -26.38 31.08
CA LEU A 84 -2.84 -26.75 31.88
C LEU A 84 -2.27 -25.53 32.61
N GLY A 85 -1.82 -25.72 33.85
CA GLY A 85 -1.07 -24.72 34.58
C GLY A 85 0.29 -24.51 33.92
N TYR A 86 0.71 -23.26 33.75
CA TYR A 86 2.00 -22.89 33.17
C TYR A 86 2.85 -22.19 34.23
N LEU A 87 4.06 -22.71 34.45
CA LEU A 87 5.02 -22.17 35.40
C LEU A 87 6.41 -22.14 34.77
N VAL A 88 7.19 -21.10 35.07
CA VAL A 88 8.57 -20.97 34.61
C VAL A 88 9.49 -20.90 35.81
N ARG A 89 10.58 -21.66 35.79
CA ARG A 89 11.65 -21.65 36.79
C ARG A 89 12.97 -21.29 36.16
N GLU A 90 13.79 -20.56 36.90
CA GLU A 90 15.19 -20.32 36.55
C GLU A 90 16.06 -21.39 37.25
N GLU A 91 16.74 -22.21 36.45
CA GLU A 91 17.74 -23.16 36.95
C GLU A 91 19.15 -22.72 36.52
N VAL A 92 20.19 -23.23 37.17
CA VAL A 92 21.59 -22.94 36.79
C VAL A 92 21.89 -23.39 35.36
N SER A 93 21.19 -24.43 34.89
CA SER A 93 21.24 -24.92 33.51
C SER A 93 20.46 -24.04 32.53
N GLY A 94 19.52 -23.20 32.97
CA GLY A 94 18.72 -22.33 32.11
C GLY A 94 17.26 -22.22 32.55
N ARG A 95 16.46 -21.50 31.76
CA ARG A 95 15.04 -21.26 32.00
C ARG A 95 14.17 -22.47 31.60
N VAL A 96 13.45 -23.04 32.57
CA VAL A 96 12.62 -24.23 32.40
C VAL A 96 11.14 -23.85 32.47
N ALA A 97 10.40 -24.20 31.42
CA ALA A 97 8.94 -24.14 31.40
C ALA A 97 8.35 -25.47 31.85
N GLN A 98 7.36 -25.42 32.72
CA GLN A 98 6.57 -26.55 33.20
C GLN A 98 5.10 -26.34 32.85
N TRP A 99 4.48 -27.37 32.27
CA TRP A 99 3.04 -27.47 32.07
C TRP A 99 2.51 -28.66 32.86
N SER A 100 1.58 -28.41 33.78
CA SER A 100 1.00 -29.46 34.62
C SER A 100 -0.48 -29.31 34.88
N GLY A 101 -1.22 -30.41 34.94
CA GLY A 101 -2.66 -30.41 35.26
C GLY A 101 -3.36 -31.74 35.00
N VAL A 102 -4.67 -31.76 35.17
CA VAL A 102 -5.57 -32.91 34.91
C VAL A 102 -6.48 -32.60 33.71
N ALA A 103 -6.01 -31.76 32.79
CA ALA A 103 -6.84 -31.25 31.70
C ALA A 103 -6.99 -32.27 30.57
N THR A 104 -8.13 -32.26 29.87
CA THR A 104 -8.34 -32.96 28.59
C THR A 104 -7.51 -32.39 27.43
N ALA A 105 -6.48 -31.58 27.74
CA ALA A 105 -5.58 -31.01 26.77
C ALA A 105 -4.73 -32.13 26.19
N ASN A 106 -4.54 -32.15 24.88
CA ASN A 106 -3.65 -33.09 24.20
C ASN A 106 -2.50 -32.37 23.50
N ASN A 107 -2.40 -31.04 23.66
CA ASN A 107 -1.35 -30.24 23.07
C ASN A 107 -0.99 -29.01 23.91
N VAL A 108 0.26 -28.58 23.74
CA VAL A 108 0.80 -27.33 24.25
C VAL A 108 1.62 -26.70 23.13
N GLN A 109 1.42 -25.40 22.90
CA GLN A 109 2.22 -24.64 21.96
C GLN A 109 2.95 -23.51 22.69
N TYR A 110 4.28 -23.50 22.56
CA TYR A 110 5.14 -22.40 22.99
C TYR A 110 5.67 -21.67 21.76
N LYS A 111 5.51 -20.36 21.67
CA LYS A 111 6.04 -19.54 20.57
C LYS A 111 6.91 -18.42 21.12
N ALA A 112 8.13 -18.30 20.59
CA ALA A 112 9.07 -17.24 20.92
C ALA A 112 9.62 -16.56 19.66
N LEU A 113 9.71 -15.24 19.70
CA LEU A 113 10.41 -14.43 18.72
C LEU A 113 11.77 -14.06 19.32
N VAL A 114 12.86 -14.54 18.71
CA VAL A 114 14.21 -14.39 19.23
C VAL A 114 15.11 -13.68 18.22
N ALA A 115 15.91 -12.73 18.69
CA ALA A 115 17.04 -12.19 17.94
C ALA A 115 18.30 -12.94 18.35
N THR A 116 19.16 -13.29 17.40
CA THR A 116 20.41 -13.98 17.67
C THR A 116 21.55 -13.40 16.82
N GLN A 117 22.75 -13.34 17.39
CA GLN A 117 23.92 -12.75 16.75
C GLN A 117 25.03 -13.78 16.52
N GLU A 118 25.78 -13.58 15.44
CA GLU A 118 26.98 -14.35 15.17
C GLU A 118 28.12 -13.87 16.06
N VAL A 119 28.92 -14.82 16.57
CA VAL A 119 30.14 -14.53 17.31
C VAL A 119 31.30 -15.34 16.72
N GLU A 120 32.45 -14.70 16.57
CA GLU A 120 33.70 -15.32 16.13
C GLU A 120 34.83 -14.77 16.98
N TYR A 121 35.65 -15.67 17.51
CA TYR A 121 36.75 -15.37 18.43
C TYR A 121 38.08 -15.69 17.77
N GLU A 122 39.02 -14.77 17.87
CA GLU A 122 40.40 -15.02 17.51
C GLU A 122 41.21 -15.50 18.73
N ILE A 123 41.69 -16.74 18.67
CA ILE A 123 42.52 -17.32 19.73
C ILE A 123 43.99 -17.04 19.39
N GLY A 124 44.64 -16.22 20.21
CA GLY A 124 46.05 -15.85 20.08
C GLY A 124 46.99 -17.06 20.13
N ASP A 125 48.07 -17.01 19.34
CA ASP A 125 49.06 -18.08 19.21
C ASP A 125 49.99 -18.19 20.42
N GLU A 126 50.03 -17.18 21.28
CA GLU A 126 50.86 -17.09 22.49
C GLU A 126 50.15 -17.56 23.76
N LEU A 127 48.86 -17.90 23.69
CA LEU A 127 48.05 -18.25 24.85
C LEU A 127 48.47 -19.59 25.46
N ILE A 128 48.76 -19.56 26.78
CA ILE A 128 49.17 -20.73 27.57
C ILE A 128 48.05 -21.16 28.50
N ILE A 129 47.85 -22.47 28.65
CA ILE A 129 46.86 -23.06 29.56
C ILE A 129 47.24 -22.69 31.02
N PRO A 130 46.36 -21.97 31.75
CA PRO A 130 46.56 -21.68 33.16
C PRO A 130 46.74 -22.93 34.02
N LYS A 131 47.55 -22.82 35.09
CA LYS A 131 47.69 -23.90 36.07
C LYS A 131 46.47 -23.99 37.00
N ASN A 132 45.95 -22.84 37.41
CA ASN A 132 44.86 -22.73 38.38
C ASN A 132 43.73 -21.88 37.80
N TYR A 133 42.50 -22.23 38.12
CA TYR A 133 41.28 -21.46 37.83
C TYR A 133 40.54 -21.13 39.13
N PRO A 134 39.67 -20.11 39.12
CA PRO A 134 38.73 -19.88 40.22
C PRO A 134 37.86 -21.11 40.50
N GLU A 135 37.44 -21.28 41.76
CA GLU A 135 36.62 -22.42 42.20
C GLU A 135 35.29 -22.54 41.44
N SER A 136 34.74 -21.42 40.96
CA SER A 136 33.53 -21.39 40.12
C SER A 136 33.66 -22.17 38.81
N LEU A 137 34.88 -22.46 38.34
CA LEU A 137 35.13 -23.25 37.14
C LEU A 137 35.47 -24.72 37.42
N ALA A 138 35.58 -25.13 38.68
CA ALA A 138 35.96 -26.50 39.05
C ALA A 138 35.00 -27.56 38.46
N LEU A 139 33.70 -27.25 38.42
CA LEU A 139 32.67 -28.10 37.81
C LEU A 139 32.93 -28.37 36.31
N PHE A 140 33.53 -27.43 35.61
CA PHE A 140 33.81 -27.54 34.17
C PHE A 140 35.14 -28.23 33.88
N LEU A 141 35.86 -28.66 34.91
CA LEU A 141 37.07 -29.48 34.84
C LEU A 141 36.83 -30.91 35.33
N SER A 142 35.75 -31.16 36.07
CA SER A 142 35.49 -32.45 36.71
C SER A 142 35.01 -33.53 35.73
N GLU A 143 35.26 -34.79 36.10
CA GLU A 143 34.73 -35.97 35.42
C GLU A 143 33.22 -36.13 35.66
N THR A 144 32.49 -36.68 34.69
CA THR A 144 31.10 -37.14 34.88
C THR A 144 30.91 -38.51 34.26
N ASN A 145 29.81 -39.20 34.59
CA ASN A 145 29.49 -40.50 34.00
C ASN A 145 29.42 -40.48 32.47
N ALA A 146 29.12 -39.33 31.85
CA ALA A 146 29.03 -39.15 30.41
C ALA A 146 30.32 -38.62 29.76
N ILE A 147 31.23 -38.07 30.57
CA ILE A 147 32.44 -37.36 30.15
C ILE A 147 33.60 -37.90 30.98
N GLN A 148 34.11 -39.07 30.57
CA GLN A 148 35.18 -39.76 31.28
C GLN A 148 36.54 -39.17 30.89
N ILE A 149 37.24 -38.57 31.86
CA ILE A 149 38.57 -37.97 31.66
C ILE A 149 39.69 -38.88 32.18
N SER A 150 39.39 -39.71 33.19
CA SER A 150 40.40 -40.55 33.85
C SER A 150 40.64 -41.87 33.11
N HIS A 151 39.76 -42.22 32.17
CA HIS A 151 39.75 -43.50 31.48
C HIS A 151 41.03 -43.71 30.63
N PRO A 152 41.68 -44.89 30.67
CA PRO A 152 42.92 -45.17 29.95
C PRO A 152 42.83 -44.91 28.44
N GLU A 153 41.74 -45.30 27.77
CA GLU A 153 41.57 -45.10 26.32
C GLU A 153 41.54 -43.62 25.92
N ILE A 154 40.95 -42.74 26.75
CA ILE A 154 40.89 -41.29 26.48
C ILE A 154 42.30 -40.69 26.63
N LYS A 155 43.08 -41.14 27.62
CA LYS A 155 44.48 -40.75 27.81
C LYS A 155 45.37 -41.24 26.66
N SER A 156 45.19 -42.49 26.22
CA SER A 156 45.91 -43.05 25.07
C SER A 156 45.58 -42.32 23.77
N LEU A 157 44.32 -41.94 23.56
CA LEU A 157 43.94 -41.10 22.43
C LEU A 157 44.68 -39.75 22.50
N TRP A 158 44.69 -39.10 23.66
CA TRP A 158 45.37 -37.82 23.80
C TRP A 158 46.87 -37.92 23.46
N GLN A 159 47.55 -38.97 23.94
CA GLN A 159 48.96 -39.22 23.60
C GLN A 159 49.21 -39.35 22.09
N LEU A 160 48.23 -39.84 21.32
CA LEU A 160 48.32 -40.00 19.88
C LEU A 160 48.12 -38.68 19.12
N ILE A 161 47.23 -37.81 19.59
CA ILE A 161 46.80 -36.61 18.85
C ILE A 161 47.42 -35.31 19.35
N GLN A 162 48.05 -35.31 20.53
CA GLN A 162 48.57 -34.11 21.17
C GLN A 162 49.52 -33.30 20.25
N PRO A 163 49.46 -31.96 20.27
CA PRO A 163 50.39 -31.11 19.53
C PRO A 163 51.78 -31.12 20.16
N GLU A 164 52.80 -30.65 19.43
CA GLU A 164 54.17 -30.51 19.96
C GLU A 164 54.23 -29.67 21.24
N ASN A 165 53.42 -28.60 21.31
CA ASN A 165 53.28 -27.76 22.49
C ASN A 165 51.92 -27.96 23.17
N THR A 166 51.87 -28.88 24.13
CA THR A 166 50.67 -29.19 24.92
C THR A 166 50.27 -28.10 25.92
N ARG A 167 51.09 -27.06 26.10
CA ARG A 167 50.74 -25.90 26.93
C ARG A 167 50.03 -24.80 26.15
N ASN A 168 50.07 -24.84 24.82
CA ASN A 168 49.45 -23.82 23.98
C ASN A 168 47.95 -24.09 23.82
N VAL A 169 47.12 -23.11 24.20
CA VAL A 169 45.65 -23.26 24.19
C VAL A 169 45.13 -23.54 22.77
N LYS A 170 45.57 -22.75 21.79
CA LYS A 170 45.09 -22.86 20.40
C LYS A 170 45.49 -24.19 19.77
N ALA A 171 46.74 -24.62 19.95
CA ALA A 171 47.24 -25.88 19.42
C ALA A 171 46.50 -27.09 20.02
N VAL A 172 46.26 -27.09 21.33
CA VAL A 172 45.49 -28.13 22.01
C VAL A 172 44.05 -28.18 21.50
N LEU A 173 43.35 -27.04 21.49
CA LEU A 173 41.97 -26.96 20.99
C LEU A 173 41.86 -27.34 19.51
N ARG A 174 42.86 -26.97 18.67
CA ARG A 174 42.90 -27.35 17.26
C ARG A 174 43.06 -28.84 17.07
N SER A 175 43.94 -29.49 17.84
CA SER A 175 44.11 -30.95 17.80
C SER A 175 42.81 -31.67 18.19
N ILE A 176 42.20 -31.28 19.31
CA ILE A 176 40.93 -31.85 19.80
C ILE A 176 39.82 -31.67 18.77
N TYR A 177 39.69 -30.44 18.24
CA TYR A 177 38.71 -30.10 17.22
C TYR A 177 38.90 -30.92 15.94
N ASN A 178 40.13 -30.99 15.40
CA ASN A 178 40.42 -31.73 14.18
C ASN A 178 40.08 -33.22 14.35
N TYR A 179 40.44 -33.82 15.49
CA TYR A 179 40.11 -35.22 15.74
C TYR A 179 38.59 -35.44 15.84
N THR A 180 37.90 -34.68 16.68
CA THR A 180 36.45 -34.85 16.90
C THR A 180 35.60 -34.50 15.68
N TYR A 181 36.05 -33.56 14.84
CA TYR A 181 35.37 -33.18 13.60
C TYR A 181 35.67 -34.14 12.44
N GLN A 182 36.94 -34.48 12.21
CA GLN A 182 37.37 -35.23 11.02
C GLN A 182 37.45 -36.75 11.22
N GLN A 183 37.79 -37.23 12.42
CA GLN A 183 38.06 -38.65 12.68
C GLN A 183 36.88 -39.40 13.32
N ILE A 184 35.94 -38.67 13.93
CA ILE A 184 34.66 -39.24 14.38
C ILE A 184 33.62 -38.95 13.31
N GLU A 185 33.04 -39.98 12.71
CA GLU A 185 31.99 -39.81 11.71
C GLU A 185 30.69 -39.28 12.36
N GLY A 186 29.99 -38.37 11.68
CA GLY A 186 28.70 -37.86 12.16
C GLY A 186 27.56 -38.80 11.75
N ALA A 187 26.81 -39.33 12.70
CA ALA A 187 25.64 -40.18 12.41
C ALA A 187 24.42 -39.83 13.28
N PRO A 188 23.19 -39.99 12.77
CA PRO A 188 21.96 -39.77 13.54
C PRO A 188 21.72 -40.96 14.49
N PHE A 189 22.48 -41.00 15.58
CA PHE A 189 22.33 -42.04 16.60
C PHE A 189 21.12 -41.75 17.49
N LYS A 190 20.23 -42.73 17.66
CA LYS A 190 19.13 -42.68 18.65
C LYS A 190 19.62 -43.34 19.94
N GLY A 191 19.84 -42.54 20.98
CA GLY A 191 20.25 -43.03 22.30
C GLY A 191 21.36 -42.19 22.93
N PHE A 192 21.69 -42.53 24.17
CA PHE A 192 22.75 -41.88 24.92
C PHE A 192 24.12 -42.39 24.46
N THR A 193 24.99 -41.49 24.01
CA THR A 193 26.39 -41.80 23.63
C THR A 193 27.33 -40.97 24.50
N ASP A 194 28.04 -41.60 25.43
CA ASP A 194 29.06 -40.92 26.23
C ASP A 194 30.38 -40.72 25.46
N ALA A 195 31.34 -40.03 26.07
CA ALA A 195 32.64 -39.73 25.45
C ALA A 195 33.41 -40.99 25.04
N LEU A 196 33.43 -42.01 25.91
CA LEU A 196 34.13 -43.27 25.65
C LEU A 196 33.48 -44.08 24.53
N THR A 197 32.16 -44.15 24.49
CA THR A 197 31.40 -44.82 23.43
C THR A 197 31.62 -44.12 22.09
N ALA A 198 31.62 -42.78 22.07
CA ALA A 198 31.91 -42.02 20.86
C ALA A 198 33.33 -42.33 20.32
N LEU A 199 34.32 -42.45 21.21
CA LEU A 199 35.68 -42.86 20.84
C LEU A 199 35.70 -44.28 20.25
N ARG A 200 35.10 -45.25 20.93
CA ARG A 200 35.13 -46.66 20.51
C ARG A 200 34.43 -46.91 19.19
N LEU A 201 33.26 -46.27 18.99
CA LEU A 201 32.49 -46.42 17.75
C LEU A 201 33.10 -45.67 16.57
N LYS A 202 33.95 -44.67 16.82
CA LYS A 202 34.43 -43.69 15.83
C LYS A 202 33.30 -43.02 15.03
N GLN A 203 32.09 -43.05 15.56
CA GLN A 203 30.89 -42.54 14.95
C GLN A 203 29.94 -42.10 16.06
N ALA A 204 29.42 -40.87 15.97
CA ALA A 204 28.54 -40.31 17.01
C ALA A 204 27.62 -39.20 16.48
N SER A 205 26.52 -38.96 17.18
CA SER A 205 25.69 -37.77 17.00
C SER A 205 26.36 -36.52 17.59
N CYS A 206 25.72 -35.35 17.44
CA CYS A 206 26.28 -34.09 17.95
C CYS A 206 26.59 -34.10 19.45
N ASN A 207 25.81 -34.85 20.24
CA ASN A 207 26.02 -35.01 21.67
C ASN A 207 27.31 -35.80 21.96
N GLY A 208 27.45 -37.01 21.40
CA GLY A 208 28.62 -37.87 21.63
C GLY A 208 29.94 -37.23 21.18
N LYS A 209 29.95 -36.54 20.02
CA LYS A 209 31.13 -35.78 19.57
C LYS A 209 31.49 -34.65 20.54
N SER A 210 30.50 -33.91 21.03
CA SER A 210 30.70 -32.81 21.96
C SER A 210 31.18 -33.29 23.33
N ARG A 211 30.66 -34.41 23.83
CA ARG A 211 31.14 -35.06 25.07
C ARG A 211 32.61 -35.50 24.96
N LEU A 212 33.01 -36.11 23.85
CA LEU A 212 34.41 -36.49 23.62
C LEU A 212 35.33 -35.26 23.54
N PHE A 213 34.89 -34.20 22.86
CA PHE A 213 35.63 -32.92 22.83
C PHE A 213 35.83 -32.39 24.25
N VAL A 214 34.76 -32.30 25.04
CA VAL A 214 34.81 -31.80 26.42
C VAL A 214 35.72 -32.68 27.28
N ALA A 215 35.68 -34.01 27.13
CA ALA A 215 36.55 -34.92 27.87
C ALA A 215 38.04 -34.63 27.58
N LEU A 216 38.42 -34.45 26.31
CA LEU A 216 39.79 -34.13 25.91
C LEU A 216 40.23 -32.72 26.37
N ALA A 217 39.31 -31.74 26.37
CA ALA A 217 39.60 -30.40 26.86
C ALA A 217 39.84 -30.39 28.37
N ARG A 218 38.97 -31.06 29.14
CA ARG A 218 39.08 -31.20 30.59
C ARG A 218 40.33 -31.97 31.01
N LEU A 219 40.69 -33.03 30.28
CA LEU A 219 41.94 -33.78 30.47
C LEU A 219 43.18 -32.86 30.40
N ASN A 220 43.12 -31.81 29.58
CA ASN A 220 44.19 -30.83 29.41
C ASN A 220 44.06 -29.57 30.27
N ASN A 221 43.26 -29.62 31.35
CA ASN A 221 43.03 -28.49 32.25
C ASN A 221 42.42 -27.26 31.54
N ILE A 222 41.55 -27.48 30.55
CA ILE A 222 40.76 -26.43 29.91
C ILE A 222 39.30 -26.61 30.35
N PRO A 223 38.73 -25.66 31.13
CA PRO A 223 37.34 -25.73 31.54
C PRO A 223 36.43 -25.73 30.32
N ALA A 224 35.58 -26.74 30.20
CA ALA A 224 34.72 -26.94 29.05
C ALA A 224 33.33 -27.39 29.47
N ARG A 225 32.31 -26.86 28.80
CA ARG A 225 30.90 -27.17 29.04
C ARG A 225 30.18 -27.48 27.74
N LEU A 226 29.13 -28.28 27.87
CA LEU A 226 28.17 -28.50 26.80
C LEU A 226 27.13 -27.38 26.82
N VAL A 227 26.61 -27.04 25.64
CA VAL A 227 25.48 -26.14 25.47
C VAL A 227 24.50 -26.80 24.53
N GLY A 228 23.24 -26.88 24.94
CA GLY A 228 22.18 -27.48 24.17
C GLY A 228 21.13 -26.46 23.73
N GLY A 229 20.60 -26.69 22.55
CA GLY A 229 19.64 -25.79 21.96
C GLY A 229 19.18 -26.21 20.58
N VAL A 230 18.88 -25.24 19.73
CA VAL A 230 18.25 -25.48 18.42
C VAL A 230 18.95 -24.65 17.35
N ILE A 231 19.33 -25.30 16.25
CA ILE A 231 19.74 -24.58 15.03
C ILE A 231 18.49 -24.10 14.29
N LEU A 232 18.30 -22.80 14.20
CA LEU A 232 17.15 -22.10 13.63
C LEU A 232 17.20 -22.05 12.10
N ASN A 233 17.24 -23.22 11.47
CA ASN A 233 17.04 -23.34 10.02
C ASN A 233 15.54 -23.33 9.71
N GLU A 234 15.13 -22.63 8.65
CA GLU A 234 13.72 -22.54 8.24
C GLU A 234 13.10 -23.91 7.99
N GLY A 235 11.83 -24.04 8.39
CA GLY A 235 11.05 -25.27 8.26
C GLY A 235 10.79 -25.94 9.62
N SER A 236 10.32 -27.19 9.56
CA SER A 236 9.95 -27.96 10.75
C SER A 236 10.93 -29.12 10.99
N LYS A 237 11.30 -29.33 12.25
CA LYS A 237 12.24 -30.39 12.66
C LYS A 237 11.98 -30.86 14.09
N LYS A 238 12.44 -32.08 14.37
CA LYS A 238 12.44 -32.66 15.74
C LYS A 238 13.82 -32.66 16.39
N THR A 239 14.85 -32.22 15.68
CA THR A 239 16.23 -32.35 16.14
C THR A 239 16.70 -31.09 16.88
N SER A 240 17.08 -31.29 18.14
CA SER A 240 17.93 -30.36 18.89
C SER A 240 19.39 -30.49 18.45
N HIS A 241 20.22 -29.58 18.93
CA HIS A 241 21.65 -29.59 18.69
C HIS A 241 22.41 -29.32 19.98
N GLN A 242 23.61 -29.89 20.09
CA GLN A 242 24.51 -29.63 21.21
C GLN A 242 25.90 -29.32 20.68
N TRP A 243 26.53 -28.31 21.25
CA TRP A 243 27.89 -27.88 20.95
C TRP A 243 28.68 -27.68 22.24
N VAL A 244 29.92 -27.23 22.10
CA VAL A 244 30.87 -27.06 23.19
C VAL A 244 31.20 -25.59 23.39
N GLU A 245 31.38 -25.17 24.63
CA GLU A 245 32.03 -23.91 24.97
C GLU A 245 33.22 -24.20 25.88
N VAL A 246 34.36 -23.55 25.62
CA VAL A 246 35.58 -23.66 26.44
C VAL A 246 35.96 -22.29 27.00
N TYR A 247 36.44 -22.27 28.23
CA TYR A 247 36.78 -21.02 28.91
C TYR A 247 38.22 -20.59 28.60
N VAL A 248 38.39 -19.41 27.99
CA VAL A 248 39.68 -18.82 27.67
C VAL A 248 39.67 -17.34 28.01
N ARG A 249 40.56 -16.91 28.92
CA ARG A 249 40.77 -15.50 29.34
C ARG A 249 39.47 -14.71 29.64
N GLY A 250 38.53 -15.28 30.37
CA GLY A 250 37.28 -14.58 30.72
C GLY A 250 36.09 -14.91 29.84
N HIS A 251 36.30 -15.51 28.68
CA HIS A 251 35.26 -15.74 27.68
C HIS A 251 34.96 -17.24 27.48
N TRP A 252 33.70 -17.56 27.25
CA TRP A 252 33.25 -18.89 26.82
C TRP A 252 33.26 -18.96 25.29
N ILE A 253 34.30 -19.59 24.73
CA ILE A 253 34.52 -19.68 23.29
C ILE A 253 33.82 -20.93 22.72
N PRO A 254 32.95 -20.80 21.71
CA PRO A 254 32.17 -21.90 21.18
C PRO A 254 32.91 -22.75 20.13
N PHE A 255 32.64 -24.05 20.13
CA PHE A 255 33.17 -25.05 19.20
C PHE A 255 32.05 -26.02 18.77
N GLY A 256 31.95 -26.27 17.47
CA GLY A 256 30.98 -27.18 16.88
C GLY A 256 31.67 -28.37 16.21
N PRO A 257 31.99 -29.46 16.94
CA PRO A 257 32.67 -30.64 16.39
C PRO A 257 31.82 -31.45 15.41
N THR A 258 30.56 -31.07 15.21
CA THR A 258 29.66 -31.69 14.23
C THR A 258 29.58 -30.87 12.95
N ASN A 259 29.48 -29.54 13.08
CA ASN A 259 29.12 -28.65 11.97
C ASN A 259 30.29 -27.82 11.43
N GLY A 260 31.51 -28.07 11.92
CA GLY A 260 32.70 -27.45 11.35
C GLY A 260 32.99 -26.04 11.88
N ASN A 261 32.55 -25.73 13.10
CA ASN A 261 32.79 -24.41 13.70
C ASN A 261 33.94 -24.43 14.71
N PHE A 262 35.02 -23.71 14.42
CA PHE A 262 36.14 -23.49 15.33
C PHE A 262 36.11 -22.05 15.86
N ALA A 263 35.96 -21.87 17.17
CA ALA A 263 35.89 -20.54 17.81
C ALA A 263 34.83 -19.61 17.22
N ARG A 264 33.77 -20.18 16.62
CA ARG A 264 32.71 -19.47 15.91
C ARG A 264 31.36 -20.08 16.26
N LEU A 265 30.34 -19.26 16.38
CA LEU A 265 28.96 -19.69 16.53
C LEU A 265 28.05 -18.87 15.62
N PRO A 266 27.54 -19.48 14.53
CA PRO A 266 26.69 -18.78 13.59
C PRO A 266 25.42 -18.21 14.23
N ALA A 267 24.88 -17.13 13.65
CA ALA A 267 23.70 -16.44 14.18
C ALA A 267 22.48 -17.35 14.35
N ASN A 268 22.30 -18.39 13.53
CA ASN A 268 21.15 -19.30 13.63
C ASN A 268 21.23 -20.31 14.79
N TYR A 269 22.19 -20.22 15.71
CA TYR A 269 22.26 -21.12 16.88
C TYR A 269 21.57 -20.46 18.06
N LEU A 270 20.51 -21.09 18.58
CA LEU A 270 19.81 -20.66 19.79
C LEU A 270 20.19 -21.56 20.96
N SER A 271 20.67 -20.98 22.05
CA SER A 271 20.92 -21.68 23.30
C SER A 271 19.64 -21.76 24.14
N LEU A 272 19.37 -22.95 24.68
CA LEU A 272 18.25 -23.20 25.59
C LEU A 272 18.76 -23.59 26.98
N TYR A 273 19.84 -24.36 27.04
CA TYR A 273 20.43 -24.80 28.31
C TYR A 273 21.94 -24.99 28.26
N LEU A 274 22.55 -24.91 29.42
CA LEU A 274 23.93 -25.21 29.72
C LEU A 274 24.05 -26.61 30.32
N THR A 275 25.23 -27.22 30.16
CA THR A 275 25.60 -28.55 30.66
C THR A 275 24.89 -29.71 29.95
N ASP A 276 25.10 -30.93 30.45
CA ASP A 276 24.62 -32.16 29.83
C ASP A 276 23.20 -32.51 30.31
N GLN A 277 22.20 -31.79 29.79
CA GLN A 277 20.79 -31.95 30.20
C GLN A 277 19.96 -32.65 29.12
N VAL A 278 18.85 -33.26 29.54
CA VAL A 278 17.81 -33.74 28.63
C VAL A 278 16.85 -32.58 28.34
N LEU A 279 16.51 -32.37 27.07
CA LEU A 279 15.69 -31.23 26.64
C LEU A 279 14.23 -31.30 27.13
N PHE A 280 13.68 -32.50 27.24
CA PHE A 280 12.30 -32.72 27.69
C PHE A 280 12.29 -33.66 28.89
N ARG A 281 11.47 -33.35 29.89
CA ARG A 281 11.07 -34.29 30.95
C ARG A 281 9.55 -34.33 30.95
N HIS A 282 8.96 -35.50 30.97
CA HIS A 282 7.51 -35.62 30.95
C HIS A 282 7.04 -36.82 31.76
N THR A 283 5.73 -36.86 32.09
CA THR A 283 5.09 -38.04 32.68
C THR A 283 5.40 -39.28 31.84
N ALA A 284 5.72 -40.40 32.48
CA ALA A 284 6.01 -41.65 31.79
C ALA A 284 4.76 -42.18 31.05
N ASP A 285 4.98 -43.05 30.06
CA ASP A 285 3.93 -43.80 29.34
C ASP A 285 2.84 -42.95 28.65
N ILE A 286 3.12 -41.67 28.42
CA ILE A 286 2.31 -40.81 27.55
C ILE A 286 2.86 -40.86 26.12
N ASN A 287 1.99 -40.80 25.11
CA ASN A 287 2.38 -40.76 23.69
C ASN A 287 2.93 -39.37 23.31
N PHE A 288 4.06 -38.97 23.92
CA PHE A 288 4.65 -37.64 23.76
C PHE A 288 5.34 -37.49 22.41
N ASP A 289 4.94 -36.47 21.66
CA ASP A 289 5.60 -36.03 20.44
C ASP A 289 5.79 -34.51 20.43
N TYR A 290 6.76 -34.04 19.67
CA TYR A 290 7.05 -32.61 19.55
C TYR A 290 7.58 -32.23 18.17
N LEU A 291 7.43 -30.96 17.83
CA LEU A 291 7.89 -30.38 16.58
C LEU A 291 8.34 -28.94 16.80
N PHE A 292 9.57 -28.61 16.41
CA PHE A 292 9.99 -27.23 16.23
C PHE A 292 9.61 -26.77 14.84
N SER A 293 8.97 -25.61 14.73
CA SER A 293 8.75 -24.90 13.47
C SER A 293 9.44 -23.55 13.54
N ILE A 294 10.33 -23.28 12.58
CA ILE A 294 11.17 -22.08 12.56
C ILE A 294 10.89 -21.28 11.30
N ASP A 295 10.63 -19.98 11.49
CA ASP A 295 10.47 -18.99 10.42
C ASP A 295 11.49 -17.86 10.64
N LYS A 296 12.32 -17.57 9.63
CA LYS A 296 13.33 -16.52 9.71
C LYS A 296 12.80 -15.26 9.05
N ARG A 297 12.89 -14.12 9.74
CA ARG A 297 12.48 -12.81 9.21
C ARG A 297 13.62 -11.81 9.33
N LEU A 298 13.79 -11.01 8.28
CA LEU A 298 14.60 -9.80 8.37
C LEU A 298 13.71 -8.67 8.86
N VAL A 299 14.18 -7.92 9.84
CA VAL A 299 13.43 -6.80 10.41
C VAL A 299 14.32 -5.58 10.62
N ALA A 300 13.69 -4.40 10.66
CA ALA A 300 14.33 -3.19 11.11
C ALA A 300 14.55 -3.25 12.63
N SER A 301 15.79 -3.11 13.09
CA SER A 301 16.16 -3.16 14.51
C SER A 301 15.42 -2.13 15.37
N SER A 302 15.08 -0.96 14.81
CA SER A 302 14.32 0.09 15.49
C SER A 302 12.92 -0.33 15.94
N LEU A 303 12.30 -1.30 15.26
CA LEU A 303 10.92 -1.72 15.54
C LEU A 303 10.83 -2.81 16.61
N TYR A 304 11.94 -3.49 16.91
CA TYR A 304 11.95 -4.67 17.78
C TYR A 304 12.85 -4.52 19.01
N GLN A 305 13.31 -3.30 19.32
CA GLN A 305 14.13 -2.97 20.52
C GLN A 305 15.28 -3.97 20.77
N ILE A 306 15.97 -4.34 19.69
CA ILE A 306 17.09 -5.28 19.78
C ILE A 306 18.25 -4.53 20.44
N ASP A 307 18.59 -4.91 21.67
CA ASP A 307 19.68 -4.29 22.42
C ASP A 307 21.00 -4.68 21.75
N GLN A 308 21.68 -3.69 21.17
CA GLN A 308 22.98 -3.88 20.54
C GLN A 308 24.03 -3.72 21.64
N GLY A 309 24.14 -4.74 22.49
CA GLY A 309 25.04 -4.74 23.64
C GLY A 309 26.41 -4.16 23.29
N GLN A 310 26.81 -3.11 24.01
CA GLN A 310 28.22 -2.74 24.08
C GLN A 310 28.98 -3.92 24.71
N PRO A 311 30.19 -4.27 24.24
CA PRO A 311 31.05 -5.17 25.00
C PRO A 311 31.33 -4.49 26.34
N ASN A 312 30.96 -5.17 27.43
CA ASN A 312 31.05 -4.68 28.80
C ASN A 312 32.39 -3.97 29.11
N ASP A 313 32.36 -2.64 29.28
CA ASP A 313 33.16 -2.01 30.32
C ASP A 313 32.48 -2.34 31.66
N SER A 314 33.08 -3.28 32.38
CA SER A 314 32.57 -3.82 33.63
C SER A 314 32.69 -2.83 34.79
N ASP A 315 31.96 -1.70 34.75
CA ASP A 315 31.89 -0.77 35.89
C ASP A 315 30.70 0.20 35.90
N SER A 316 29.51 -0.24 35.47
CA SER A 316 28.28 0.58 35.57
C SER A 316 27.11 -0.15 36.25
N GLN A 317 27.34 -0.58 37.50
CA GLN A 317 26.24 -0.71 38.46
C GLN A 317 25.84 0.69 38.95
N SER A 318 24.93 1.35 38.25
CA SER A 318 23.88 2.22 38.81
C SER A 318 23.29 3.12 37.74
N GLY A 319 21.96 3.11 37.66
CA GLY A 319 21.20 4.01 36.82
C GLY A 319 20.82 3.38 35.49
N ARG A 320 19.52 3.25 35.26
CA ARG A 320 18.94 3.38 33.92
C ARG A 320 19.41 4.73 33.39
N SER A 321 20.59 4.79 32.78
CA SER A 321 20.95 5.95 32.00
C SER A 321 19.94 6.00 30.88
N ILE A 322 19.17 7.09 30.88
CA ILE A 322 18.43 7.54 29.71
C ILE A 322 19.55 7.86 28.72
N ASP A 323 20.06 6.85 28.03
CA ASP A 323 21.09 7.00 27.01
C ASP A 323 20.45 7.82 25.89
N SER A 324 20.70 9.13 25.99
CA SER A 324 20.51 10.19 25.02
C SER A 324 19.38 9.93 24.01
N ALA A 325 18.16 10.33 24.37
CA ALA A 325 17.22 11.14 23.59
C ALA A 325 17.31 11.17 22.04
N ALA A 326 17.63 10.07 21.37
CA ALA A 326 17.34 9.89 19.96
C ALA A 326 15.82 9.70 19.89
N ILE A 327 15.11 10.66 19.31
CA ILE A 327 13.66 10.62 19.14
C ILE A 327 13.33 9.54 18.11
N ASN A 328 13.36 8.28 18.54
CA ASN A 328 12.93 7.16 17.73
C ASN A 328 11.41 7.06 17.84
N ILE A 329 10.69 7.44 16.77
CA ILE A 329 9.22 7.47 16.85
C ILE A 329 8.63 6.06 16.90
N SER A 330 9.34 5.02 16.42
CA SER A 330 8.85 3.66 16.59
C SER A 330 8.74 3.28 18.06
N HIS A 331 9.70 3.70 18.89
CA HIS A 331 9.67 3.44 20.32
C HIS A 331 8.44 4.08 20.97
N LEU A 332 8.11 5.32 20.59
CA LEU A 332 6.88 5.98 21.06
C LEU A 332 5.62 5.21 20.65
N LEU A 333 5.55 4.75 19.40
CA LEU A 333 4.39 4.01 18.89
C LEU A 333 4.26 2.61 19.50
N LEU A 334 5.38 1.95 19.81
CA LEU A 334 5.42 0.67 20.52
C LEU A 334 4.88 0.81 21.96
N VAL A 335 5.26 1.89 22.66
CA VAL A 335 4.75 2.20 24.01
C VAL A 335 3.22 2.43 23.99
N MET A 336 2.67 2.89 22.86
CA MET A 336 1.21 3.02 22.66
C MET A 336 0.50 1.68 22.35
N GLY A 337 1.22 0.56 22.33
CA GLY A 337 0.65 -0.78 22.13
C GLY A 337 0.42 -1.17 20.67
N LEU A 338 0.97 -0.43 19.70
CA LEU A 338 0.89 -0.81 18.27
C LEU A 338 1.86 -1.94 17.96
N GLN A 339 1.44 -2.88 17.10
CA GLN A 339 2.31 -3.96 16.63
C GLN A 339 3.42 -3.40 15.70
N PRO A 340 4.66 -3.91 15.77
CA PRO A 340 5.79 -3.47 14.94
C PRO A 340 5.47 -3.39 13.44
N GLU A 341 4.75 -4.38 12.93
CA GLU A 341 4.37 -4.49 11.52
C GLU A 341 3.40 -3.38 11.10
N THR A 342 2.50 -2.98 12.00
CA THR A 342 1.57 -1.85 11.76
C THR A 342 2.31 -0.52 11.79
N ILE A 343 3.29 -0.40 12.67
CA ILE A 343 4.13 0.79 12.79
C ILE A 343 4.93 1.01 11.50
N GLY A 344 5.61 -0.03 10.99
CA GLY A 344 6.38 0.05 9.74
C GLY A 344 5.54 0.58 8.56
N LEU A 345 4.32 0.08 8.41
CA LEU A 345 3.38 0.57 7.39
C LEU A 345 3.01 2.04 7.57
N PHE A 346 2.64 2.43 8.80
CA PHE A 346 2.26 3.81 9.10
C PHE A 346 3.40 4.78 8.82
N LEU A 347 4.63 4.40 9.17
CA LEU A 347 5.82 5.22 8.94
C LEU A 347 6.04 5.51 7.44
N LEU A 348 5.65 4.60 6.55
CA LEU A 348 5.91 4.72 5.12
C LEU A 348 4.72 5.26 4.30
N PHE A 349 3.54 5.43 4.88
CA PHE A 349 2.38 6.04 4.19
C PHE A 349 2.66 7.42 3.57
N PRO A 350 3.37 8.36 4.24
CA PRO A 350 3.74 9.63 3.62
C PRO A 350 4.58 9.46 2.34
N LEU A 351 5.48 8.47 2.30
CA LEU A 351 6.29 8.19 1.11
C LEU A 351 5.43 7.60 -0.02
N CYS A 352 4.48 6.72 0.30
CA CYS A 352 3.47 6.25 -0.66
C CYS A 352 2.62 7.40 -1.20
N THR A 353 2.18 8.35 -0.37
CA THR A 353 1.43 9.53 -0.86
C THR A 353 2.30 10.41 -1.78
N LEU A 354 3.60 10.57 -1.49
CA LEU A 354 4.53 11.28 -2.37
C LEU A 354 4.64 10.59 -3.74
N LEU A 355 4.81 9.27 -3.76
CA LEU A 355 4.81 8.49 -5.00
C LEU A 355 3.52 8.72 -5.80
N ILE A 356 2.35 8.58 -5.17
CA ILE A 356 1.06 8.71 -5.86
C ILE A 356 0.85 10.12 -6.40
N THR A 357 1.23 11.15 -5.63
CA THR A 357 1.16 12.54 -6.10
C THR A 357 2.12 12.79 -7.26
N PHE A 358 3.30 12.18 -7.27
CA PHE A 358 4.21 12.21 -8.42
C PHE A 358 3.61 11.53 -9.66
N LEU A 359 3.12 10.29 -9.53
CA LEU A 359 2.48 9.55 -10.62
C LEU A 359 1.31 10.34 -11.22
N ARG A 360 0.48 10.96 -10.39
CA ARG A 360 -0.69 11.73 -10.82
C ARG A 360 -0.33 13.08 -11.43
N ASN A 361 0.54 13.85 -10.77
CA ASN A 361 0.80 15.22 -11.15
C ASN A 361 1.89 15.35 -12.20
N VAL A 362 2.89 14.47 -12.22
CA VAL A 362 4.04 14.54 -13.15
C VAL A 362 3.88 13.56 -14.32
N LEU A 363 3.59 12.28 -14.06
CA LEU A 363 3.40 11.31 -15.15
C LEU A 363 2.00 11.41 -15.76
N GLY A 364 0.99 11.72 -14.95
CA GLY A 364 -0.41 11.79 -15.36
C GLY A 364 -1.13 10.45 -15.36
N VAL A 365 -0.69 9.51 -14.51
CA VAL A 365 -1.37 8.23 -14.25
C VAL A 365 -2.65 8.50 -13.46
N LYS A 366 -3.76 7.91 -13.90
CA LYS A 366 -5.05 7.98 -13.19
C LYS A 366 -5.24 6.73 -12.33
N THR A 367 -5.73 6.91 -11.12
CA THR A 367 -6.00 5.85 -10.14
C THR A 367 -7.36 6.07 -9.49
N PHE A 368 -7.90 5.05 -8.80
CA PHE A 368 -9.07 5.18 -7.94
C PHE A 368 -8.75 5.93 -6.63
N GLY A 369 -8.35 7.20 -6.75
CA GLY A 369 -7.94 8.01 -5.61
C GLY A 369 -6.52 7.71 -5.12
N VAL A 370 -6.16 8.28 -3.96
CA VAL A 370 -4.81 8.19 -3.37
C VAL A 370 -4.73 7.10 -2.31
N PHE A 371 -5.73 6.99 -1.44
CA PHE A 371 -5.72 6.05 -0.31
C PHE A 371 -5.75 4.59 -0.71
N MET A 372 -6.44 4.30 -1.80
CA MET A 372 -6.84 2.96 -2.16
C MET A 372 -5.71 2.08 -2.68
N PRO A 373 -4.87 2.52 -3.65
CA PRO A 373 -3.67 1.75 -4.00
C PRO A 373 -2.77 1.47 -2.79
N MET A 374 -2.66 2.43 -1.87
CA MET A 374 -1.81 2.34 -0.69
C MET A 374 -2.32 1.32 0.32
N LEU A 375 -3.61 1.32 0.63
CA LEU A 375 -4.20 0.40 1.61
C LEU A 375 -4.28 -1.03 1.08
N VAL A 376 -4.53 -1.20 -0.22
CA VAL A 376 -4.44 -2.53 -0.85
C VAL A 376 -2.99 -3.02 -0.84
N ALA A 377 -2.02 -2.15 -1.14
CA ALA A 377 -0.60 -2.51 -1.04
C ALA A 377 -0.19 -2.91 0.39
N ALA A 378 -0.70 -2.20 1.41
CA ALA A 378 -0.49 -2.54 2.81
C ALA A 378 -1.14 -3.88 3.19
N ALA A 379 -2.32 -4.23 2.68
CA ALA A 379 -2.89 -5.56 2.89
C ALA A 379 -2.05 -6.67 2.21
N CYS A 380 -1.42 -6.36 1.07
CA CYS A 380 -0.52 -7.27 0.37
C CYS A 380 0.80 -7.54 1.14
N THR A 381 1.26 -6.65 2.03
CA THR A 381 2.48 -6.92 2.82
C THR A 381 2.30 -8.06 3.82
N PHE A 382 1.09 -8.23 4.37
CA PHE A 382 0.78 -9.33 5.31
C PHE A 382 0.54 -10.68 4.62
N THR A 383 -0.02 -10.67 3.41
CA THR A 383 -0.41 -11.91 2.69
C THR A 383 0.60 -12.37 1.65
N GLY A 384 1.54 -11.49 1.28
CA GLY A 384 2.34 -11.59 0.08
C GLY A 384 1.60 -11.03 -1.13
N PHE A 385 2.37 -10.39 -2.03
CA PHE A 385 1.82 -9.61 -3.15
C PHE A 385 0.84 -10.40 -4.03
N TYR A 386 1.23 -11.59 -4.49
CA TYR A 386 0.42 -12.39 -5.41
C TYR A 386 -0.88 -12.87 -4.76
N LYS A 387 -0.80 -13.44 -3.55
CA LYS A 387 -1.97 -13.92 -2.82
C LYS A 387 -2.91 -12.76 -2.47
N GLY A 388 -2.35 -11.64 -2.03
CA GLY A 388 -3.11 -10.42 -1.71
C GLY A 388 -3.83 -9.84 -2.91
N ILE A 389 -3.18 -9.73 -4.08
CA ILE A 389 -3.82 -9.25 -5.31
C ILE A 389 -4.91 -10.21 -5.80
N ILE A 390 -4.67 -11.52 -5.77
CA ILE A 390 -5.70 -12.51 -6.15
C ILE A 390 -6.92 -12.37 -5.23
N ALA A 391 -6.71 -12.34 -3.91
CA ALA A 391 -7.79 -12.14 -2.95
C ALA A 391 -8.55 -10.82 -3.20
N PHE A 392 -7.82 -9.73 -3.43
CA PHE A 392 -8.40 -8.43 -3.75
C PHE A 392 -9.26 -8.46 -5.01
N VAL A 393 -8.76 -9.05 -6.10
CA VAL A 393 -9.50 -9.17 -7.37
C VAL A 393 -10.74 -10.03 -7.21
N VAL A 394 -10.66 -11.14 -6.48
CA VAL A 394 -11.81 -12.04 -6.22
C VAL A 394 -12.89 -11.31 -5.43
N ILE A 395 -12.54 -10.67 -4.31
CA ILE A 395 -13.51 -9.93 -3.50
C ILE A 395 -14.11 -8.78 -4.33
N LEU A 396 -13.28 -8.04 -5.09
CA LEU A 396 -13.74 -6.96 -5.94
C LEU A 396 -14.73 -7.43 -7.02
N LEU A 397 -14.50 -8.59 -7.64
CA LEU A 397 -15.42 -9.18 -8.61
C LEU A 397 -16.74 -9.57 -7.96
N ILE A 398 -16.71 -10.17 -6.76
CA ILE A 398 -17.93 -10.49 -6.00
C ILE A 398 -18.70 -9.22 -5.65
N SER A 399 -18.02 -8.18 -5.15
CA SER A 399 -18.64 -6.89 -4.83
C SER A 399 -19.24 -6.22 -6.07
N TYR A 400 -18.56 -6.29 -7.22
CA TYR A 400 -19.06 -5.77 -8.48
C TYR A 400 -20.31 -6.53 -8.95
N LEU A 401 -20.30 -7.87 -8.89
CA LEU A 401 -21.48 -8.69 -9.21
C LEU A 401 -22.65 -8.39 -8.26
N ALA A 402 -22.38 -8.25 -6.96
CA ALA A 402 -23.37 -7.85 -5.97
C ALA A 402 -23.95 -6.46 -6.30
N HIS A 403 -23.13 -5.50 -6.72
CA HIS A 403 -23.58 -4.21 -7.23
C HIS A 403 -24.56 -4.37 -8.39
N VAL A 404 -24.20 -5.15 -9.41
CA VAL A 404 -25.05 -5.39 -10.59
C VAL A 404 -26.39 -6.04 -10.20
N ILE A 405 -26.39 -6.99 -9.27
CA ILE A 405 -27.61 -7.68 -8.80
C ILE A 405 -28.49 -6.73 -7.98
N LEU A 406 -27.91 -6.01 -7.01
CA LEU A 406 -28.64 -5.08 -6.14
C LEU A 406 -29.13 -3.84 -6.89
N ASP A 407 -28.47 -3.45 -7.98
CA ASP A 407 -28.94 -2.38 -8.85
C ASP A 407 -30.25 -2.76 -9.56
N ARG A 408 -30.41 -4.04 -9.95
CA ARG A 408 -31.70 -4.55 -10.47
C ARG A 408 -32.82 -4.48 -9.44
N ALA A 409 -32.48 -4.57 -8.15
CA ALA A 409 -33.44 -4.41 -7.05
C ALA A 409 -33.82 -2.94 -6.77
N ARG A 410 -33.25 -1.97 -7.50
CA ARG A 410 -33.60 -0.54 -7.42
C ARG A 410 -33.48 0.05 -6.00
N LEU A 411 -32.53 -0.47 -5.22
CA LEU A 411 -32.26 0.02 -3.87
C LEU A 411 -31.66 1.43 -3.90
N LEU A 412 -32.02 2.24 -2.90
CA LEU A 412 -31.37 3.52 -2.61
C LEU A 412 -29.86 3.32 -2.39
N LYS A 413 -29.07 4.34 -2.73
CA LYS A 413 -27.60 4.28 -2.73
C LYS A 413 -27.00 3.89 -1.38
N VAL A 414 -27.42 4.53 -0.29
CA VAL A 414 -26.86 4.29 1.05
C VAL A 414 -27.16 2.86 1.55
N PRO A 415 -28.43 2.37 1.53
CA PRO A 415 -28.73 0.96 1.84
C PRO A 415 -28.01 -0.05 0.93
N ARG A 416 -27.84 0.27 -0.35
CA ARG A 416 -27.10 -0.57 -1.29
C ARG A 416 -25.64 -0.71 -0.89
N LEU A 417 -24.97 0.40 -0.57
CA LEU A 417 -23.58 0.38 -0.10
C LEU A 417 -23.44 -0.39 1.21
N ALA A 418 -24.36 -0.19 2.15
CA ALA A 418 -24.38 -0.94 3.41
C ALA A 418 -24.54 -2.46 3.16
N ALA A 419 -25.46 -2.86 2.29
CA ALA A 419 -25.66 -4.28 1.93
C ALA A 419 -24.39 -4.90 1.32
N ILE A 420 -23.67 -4.16 0.49
CA ILE A 420 -22.44 -4.64 -0.15
C ILE A 420 -21.30 -4.76 0.86
N ILE A 421 -21.17 -3.82 1.78
CA ILE A 421 -20.23 -3.94 2.91
C ILE A 421 -20.57 -5.19 3.73
N THR A 422 -21.84 -5.44 4.05
CA THR A 422 -22.28 -6.64 4.78
C THR A 422 -21.92 -7.92 4.00
N ILE A 423 -22.23 -7.99 2.71
CA ILE A 423 -21.90 -9.14 1.85
C ILE A 423 -20.39 -9.38 1.84
N ASN A 424 -19.60 -8.34 1.61
CA ASN A 424 -18.13 -8.45 1.59
C ASN A 424 -17.57 -8.89 2.95
N THR A 425 -18.15 -8.40 4.04
CA THR A 425 -17.78 -8.81 5.40
C THR A 425 -18.10 -10.29 5.64
N MET A 426 -19.27 -10.76 5.21
CA MET A 426 -19.64 -12.19 5.30
C MET A 426 -18.71 -13.08 4.46
N VAL A 427 -18.41 -12.68 3.22
CA VAL A 427 -17.46 -13.39 2.35
C VAL A 427 -16.07 -13.43 2.98
N PHE A 428 -15.64 -12.32 3.57
CA PHE A 428 -14.35 -12.22 4.25
C PHE A 428 -14.26 -13.14 5.49
N ILE A 429 -15.26 -13.10 6.37
CA ILE A 429 -15.34 -13.98 7.55
C ILE A 429 -15.43 -15.45 7.12
N GLY A 430 -16.23 -15.76 6.10
CA GLY A 430 -16.32 -17.09 5.51
C GLY A 430 -14.99 -17.58 4.97
N GLY A 431 -14.27 -16.73 4.23
CA GLY A 431 -12.92 -17.03 3.72
C GLY A 431 -11.90 -17.26 4.83
N LEU A 432 -11.97 -16.48 5.91
CA LEU A 432 -11.14 -16.66 7.10
C LEU A 432 -11.32 -18.03 7.75
N SER A 433 -12.55 -18.56 7.74
CA SER A 433 -12.84 -19.87 8.33
C SER A 433 -12.20 -21.04 7.57
N LEU A 434 -11.83 -20.83 6.29
CA LEU A 434 -11.16 -21.81 5.44
C LEU A 434 -9.63 -21.76 5.55
N ILE A 435 -9.07 -20.71 6.16
CA ILE A 435 -7.61 -20.51 6.33
C ILE A 435 -7.16 -21.16 7.65
N GLY A 436 -5.97 -21.78 7.70
CA GLY A 436 -5.43 -22.43 8.91
C GLY A 436 -5.25 -21.50 10.11
N THR A 437 -5.34 -22.04 11.33
CA THR A 437 -5.38 -21.32 12.61
C THR A 437 -4.19 -20.40 12.87
N SER A 438 -2.98 -20.79 12.45
CA SER A 438 -1.73 -20.04 12.67
C SER A 438 -1.71 -18.67 11.96
N SER A 439 -2.54 -18.47 10.93
CA SER A 439 -2.62 -17.24 10.13
C SER A 439 -3.87 -16.38 10.39
N ARG A 440 -4.80 -16.83 11.24
CA ARG A 440 -6.11 -16.15 11.44
C ARG A 440 -6.01 -14.85 12.27
N LEU A 441 -5.14 -14.83 13.29
CA LEU A 441 -5.10 -13.73 14.27
C LEU A 441 -4.41 -12.45 13.74
N GLU A 442 -3.30 -12.58 13.02
CA GLU A 442 -2.59 -11.45 12.40
C GLU A 442 -3.41 -10.82 11.25
N PHE A 443 -4.20 -11.63 10.55
CA PHE A 443 -5.05 -11.19 9.44
C PHE A 443 -6.34 -10.48 9.88
N GLY A 444 -6.80 -10.67 11.11
CA GLY A 444 -8.13 -10.23 11.57
C GLY A 444 -8.26 -8.73 11.86
N MET A 445 -7.23 -8.05 12.37
CA MET A 445 -7.36 -6.66 12.84
C MET A 445 -7.07 -5.58 11.77
N LEU A 446 -6.31 -5.90 10.72
CA LEU A 446 -5.95 -4.95 9.65
C LEU A 446 -6.75 -5.14 8.34
N SER A 447 -7.54 -6.21 8.25
CA SER A 447 -8.31 -6.59 7.06
C SER A 447 -9.67 -5.92 6.91
N LEU A 448 -10.17 -5.24 7.95
CA LEU A 448 -11.47 -4.53 7.89
C LEU A 448 -11.45 -3.32 6.96
N PHE A 449 -10.30 -2.62 6.86
CA PHE A 449 -10.15 -1.47 5.98
C PHE A 449 -10.32 -1.84 4.49
N PRO A 450 -9.66 -2.89 3.97
CA PRO A 450 -9.91 -3.40 2.63
C PRO A 450 -11.38 -3.64 2.29
N VAL A 451 -12.21 -4.16 3.22
CA VAL A 451 -13.62 -4.48 2.92
C VAL A 451 -14.43 -3.23 2.55
N VAL A 452 -14.34 -2.17 3.36
CA VAL A 452 -15.03 -0.89 3.09
C VAL A 452 -14.50 -0.26 1.81
N ILE A 453 -13.19 -0.29 1.63
CA ILE A 453 -12.49 0.25 0.45
C ILE A 453 -12.94 -0.48 -0.81
N ILE A 454 -12.99 -1.81 -0.80
CA ILE A 454 -13.43 -2.64 -1.93
C ILE A 454 -14.87 -2.31 -2.31
N SER A 455 -15.77 -2.11 -1.34
CA SER A 455 -17.14 -1.67 -1.64
C SER A 455 -17.17 -0.34 -2.41
N PHE A 456 -16.38 0.65 -2.00
CA PHE A 456 -16.26 1.92 -2.73
C PHE A 456 -15.62 1.77 -4.13
N ILE A 457 -14.69 0.83 -4.32
CA ILE A 457 -14.12 0.54 -5.65
C ILE A 457 -15.17 -0.06 -6.55
N ALA A 458 -15.84 -1.10 -6.05
CA ALA A 458 -16.84 -1.82 -6.80
C ALA A 458 -17.93 -0.85 -7.28
N GLU A 459 -18.33 0.10 -6.43
CA GLU A 459 -19.23 1.19 -6.81
C GLU A 459 -18.65 2.06 -7.93
N ARG A 460 -17.41 2.54 -7.81
CA ARG A 460 -16.76 3.36 -8.84
C ARG A 460 -16.60 2.61 -10.17
N ILE A 461 -16.27 1.32 -10.13
CA ILE A 461 -16.16 0.47 -11.32
C ILE A 461 -17.54 0.28 -11.94
N HIS A 462 -18.58 0.03 -11.14
CA HIS A 462 -19.96 -0.07 -11.61
C HIS A 462 -20.41 1.22 -12.31
N GLN A 463 -20.18 2.38 -11.68
CA GLN A 463 -20.50 3.70 -12.27
C GLN A 463 -19.74 3.95 -13.58
N MET A 464 -18.43 3.66 -13.64
CA MET A 464 -17.66 3.85 -14.87
C MET A 464 -18.04 2.84 -15.97
N SER A 465 -18.48 1.64 -15.59
CA SER A 465 -18.97 0.62 -16.50
C SER A 465 -20.33 0.96 -17.08
N SER A 466 -21.23 1.59 -16.30
CA SER A 466 -22.55 2.01 -16.79
C SER A 466 -22.47 3.17 -17.79
N ASP A 467 -21.40 3.95 -17.75
CA ASP A 467 -21.16 5.08 -18.65
C ASP A 467 -20.56 4.67 -20.03
N GLU A 468 -20.47 3.36 -20.30
CA GLU A 468 -19.85 2.75 -21.50
C GLU A 468 -18.38 3.16 -21.77
N ASN A 469 -17.71 3.74 -20.78
CA ASN A 469 -16.34 4.25 -20.87
C ASN A 469 -15.27 3.19 -20.56
N TRP A 470 -15.38 2.00 -21.18
CA TRP A 470 -14.50 0.84 -20.94
C TRP A 470 -13.00 1.14 -21.07
N LEU A 471 -12.61 1.97 -22.04
CA LEU A 471 -11.20 2.33 -22.23
C LEU A 471 -10.64 3.17 -21.08
N GLU A 472 -11.43 4.08 -20.52
CA GLU A 472 -10.98 4.86 -19.36
C GLU A 472 -10.97 4.00 -18.10
N LEU A 473 -11.96 3.11 -17.93
CA LEU A 473 -11.98 2.13 -16.84
C LEU A 473 -10.70 1.28 -16.85
N ILE A 474 -10.35 0.67 -17.99
CA ILE A 474 -9.14 -0.16 -18.12
C ILE A 474 -7.88 0.64 -17.79
N LYS A 475 -7.75 1.87 -18.29
CA LYS A 475 -6.59 2.74 -18.00
C LYS A 475 -6.47 3.07 -16.52
N VAL A 476 -7.59 3.40 -15.85
CA VAL A 476 -7.61 3.73 -14.42
C VAL A 476 -7.31 2.49 -13.57
N SER A 477 -7.82 1.32 -13.95
CA SER A 477 -7.54 0.04 -13.29
C SER A 477 -6.08 -0.35 -13.43
N LEU A 478 -5.49 -0.27 -14.62
CA LEU A 478 -4.06 -0.54 -14.85
C LEU A 478 -3.18 0.45 -14.07
N GLY A 479 -3.52 1.74 -14.07
CA GLY A 479 -2.81 2.75 -13.27
C GLY A 479 -2.89 2.47 -11.77
N THR A 480 -4.03 1.98 -11.29
CA THR A 480 -4.22 1.58 -9.89
C THR A 480 -3.37 0.36 -9.53
N LEU A 481 -3.35 -0.69 -10.37
CA LEU A 481 -2.52 -1.88 -10.17
C LEU A 481 -1.02 -1.56 -10.15
N LEU A 482 -0.55 -0.74 -11.11
CA LEU A 482 0.84 -0.27 -11.13
C LEU A 482 1.19 0.47 -9.83
N THR A 483 0.28 1.31 -9.35
CA THR A 483 0.46 2.08 -8.11
C THR A 483 0.48 1.17 -6.88
N ILE A 484 -0.38 0.14 -6.83
CA ILE A 484 -0.37 -0.87 -5.74
C ILE A 484 0.99 -1.56 -5.71
N TRP A 485 1.50 -2.01 -6.85
CA TRP A 485 2.80 -2.67 -6.94
C TRP A 485 3.94 -1.78 -6.46
N LEU A 486 4.01 -0.53 -6.91
CA LEU A 486 5.04 0.42 -6.48
C LEU A 486 4.95 0.76 -4.99
N CYS A 487 3.74 0.95 -4.45
CA CYS A 487 3.54 1.13 -3.01
C CYS A 487 3.97 -0.11 -2.23
N PHE A 488 3.66 -1.31 -2.72
CA PHE A 488 4.08 -2.57 -2.08
C PHE A 488 5.60 -2.68 -1.99
N LEU A 489 6.34 -2.28 -3.03
CA LEU A 489 7.81 -2.24 -2.99
C LEU A 489 8.36 -1.27 -1.93
N ILE A 490 7.70 -0.12 -1.75
CA ILE A 490 8.07 0.85 -0.71
C ILE A 490 7.79 0.26 0.67
N LEU A 491 6.57 -0.25 0.89
CA LEU A 491 6.12 -0.77 2.18
C LEU A 491 6.85 -2.06 2.59
N GLY A 492 7.40 -2.82 1.65
CA GLY A 492 8.21 -4.01 1.93
C GLY A 492 9.70 -3.73 2.16
N SER A 493 10.13 -2.47 2.22
CA SER A 493 11.54 -2.11 2.34
C SER A 493 11.97 -1.86 3.79
N PHE A 494 12.66 -2.83 4.38
CA PHE A 494 13.22 -2.73 5.74
C PHE A 494 14.16 -1.53 5.91
N MET A 495 14.89 -1.17 4.84
CA MET A 495 15.80 -0.02 4.86
C MET A 495 15.04 1.30 4.97
N LEU A 496 13.92 1.44 4.26
CA LEU A 496 13.08 2.63 4.35
C LEU A 496 12.39 2.70 5.71
N GLU A 497 11.92 1.56 6.24
CA GLU A 497 11.34 1.50 7.60
C GLU A 497 12.36 1.95 8.65
N ALA A 498 13.58 1.41 8.62
CA ALA A 498 14.65 1.80 9.53
C ALA A 498 14.98 3.30 9.38
N LEU A 499 15.10 3.80 8.15
CA LEU A 499 15.43 5.20 7.88
C LEU A 499 14.38 6.16 8.46
N PHE A 500 13.09 5.93 8.19
CA PHE A 500 12.01 6.80 8.67
C PHE A 500 11.72 6.64 10.17
N SER A 501 12.09 5.50 10.75
CA SER A 501 12.00 5.25 12.18
C SER A 501 13.08 6.01 12.96
N PHE A 502 14.35 5.87 12.54
CA PHE A 502 15.49 6.50 13.21
C PHE A 502 15.61 7.99 12.88
N TYR A 503 15.25 8.41 11.66
CA TYR A 503 15.39 9.78 11.18
C TYR A 503 14.02 10.35 10.75
N PRO A 504 13.13 10.66 11.71
CA PRO A 504 11.80 11.18 11.39
C PRO A 504 11.82 12.53 10.66
N GLU A 505 12.92 13.28 10.69
CA GLU A 505 13.12 14.49 9.90
C GLU A 505 12.96 14.26 8.39
N PHE A 506 13.12 13.03 7.88
CA PHE A 506 12.80 12.70 6.49
C PHE A 506 11.34 12.97 6.13
N TYR A 507 10.41 13.02 7.10
CA TYR A 507 9.04 13.49 6.85
C TYR A 507 9.00 14.95 6.38
N LEU A 508 9.90 15.81 6.86
CA LEU A 508 10.01 17.19 6.37
C LEU A 508 10.46 17.20 4.91
N LEU A 509 11.40 16.33 4.54
CA LEU A 509 11.85 16.20 3.16
C LEU A 509 10.72 15.71 2.24
N VAL A 510 9.96 14.71 2.70
CA VAL A 510 8.75 14.23 1.99
C VAL A 510 7.73 15.35 1.83
N LEU A 511 7.44 16.10 2.89
CA LEU A 511 6.52 17.24 2.86
C LEU A 511 6.98 18.32 1.88
N VAL A 512 8.27 18.65 1.90
CA VAL A 512 8.89 19.58 0.95
C VAL A 512 8.68 19.12 -0.49
N ALA A 513 8.95 17.84 -0.77
CA ALA A 513 8.74 17.26 -2.09
C ALA A 513 7.26 17.27 -2.51
N GLN A 514 6.33 16.98 -1.59
CA GLN A 514 4.90 17.03 -1.86
C GLN A 514 4.41 18.44 -2.18
N ILE A 515 4.81 19.45 -1.39
CA ILE A 515 4.48 20.85 -1.65
C ILE A 515 5.05 21.28 -3.00
N TYR A 516 6.28 20.88 -3.31
CA TYR A 516 6.91 21.17 -4.58
C TYR A 516 6.13 20.57 -5.77
N ILE A 517 5.80 19.28 -5.71
CA ILE A 517 4.99 18.60 -6.74
C ILE A 517 3.60 19.23 -6.84
N GLY A 518 2.98 19.61 -5.72
CA GLY A 518 1.69 20.31 -5.70
C GLY A 518 1.72 21.69 -6.37
N ARG A 519 2.88 22.36 -6.34
CA ARG A 519 3.12 23.63 -7.07
C ARG A 519 3.58 23.40 -8.50
N TRP A 520 3.84 22.18 -8.95
CA TRP A 520 4.32 21.92 -10.29
C TRP A 520 3.31 22.36 -11.36
N THR A 521 3.73 23.21 -12.29
CA THR A 521 2.90 23.70 -13.41
C THR A 521 3.36 23.18 -14.76
N GLY A 522 4.21 22.16 -14.78
CA GLY A 522 4.65 21.51 -16.02
C GLY A 522 3.54 20.71 -16.69
N LEU A 523 3.80 20.36 -17.96
CA LEU A 523 3.00 19.41 -18.72
C LEU A 523 3.29 18.00 -18.24
N ARG A 524 2.25 17.22 -17.95
CA ARG A 524 2.37 15.80 -17.57
C ARG A 524 2.99 14.99 -18.71
N LEU A 525 3.66 13.89 -18.41
CA LEU A 525 4.17 12.98 -19.45
C LEU A 525 3.05 12.49 -20.38
N SER A 526 1.88 12.17 -19.83
CA SER A 526 0.69 11.83 -20.62
C SER A 526 0.17 12.99 -21.48
N GLU A 527 0.36 14.24 -21.05
CA GLU A 527 0.01 15.43 -21.84
C GLU A 527 1.02 15.68 -22.97
N LEU A 528 2.31 15.35 -22.75
CA LEU A 528 3.31 15.40 -23.82
C LEU A 528 2.94 14.46 -24.97
N TYR A 529 2.44 13.26 -24.65
CA TYR A 529 1.90 12.35 -25.67
C TYR A 529 0.60 12.88 -26.30
N ARG A 530 -0.34 13.38 -25.48
CA ARG A 530 -1.65 13.90 -25.92
C ARG A 530 -1.53 15.08 -26.88
N PHE A 531 -0.55 15.95 -26.68
CA PHE A 531 -0.33 17.18 -27.46
C PHE A 531 0.92 17.11 -28.36
N LYS A 532 1.40 15.88 -28.67
CA LYS A 532 2.62 15.64 -29.45
C LYS A 532 2.68 16.43 -30.78
N ASN A 533 1.54 16.60 -31.43
CA ASN A 533 1.47 17.28 -32.74
C ASN A 533 1.59 18.81 -32.65
N ILE A 534 1.32 19.42 -31.48
CA ILE A 534 1.28 20.88 -31.31
C ILE A 534 2.38 21.41 -30.36
N LEU A 535 3.11 20.52 -29.69
CA LEU A 535 4.16 20.85 -28.72
C LEU A 535 5.34 21.64 -29.30
N GLY A 536 5.62 21.49 -30.61
CA GLY A 536 6.76 22.13 -31.27
C GLY A 536 6.57 23.61 -31.59
N ASN A 537 5.34 24.13 -31.53
CA ASN A 537 5.04 25.50 -31.91
C ASN A 537 5.34 26.47 -30.74
N LYS A 538 6.43 27.24 -30.85
CA LYS A 538 6.86 28.18 -29.80
C LYS A 538 5.97 29.42 -29.69
N ASP A 539 5.35 29.85 -30.79
CA ASP A 539 4.47 31.03 -30.83
C ASP A 539 3.12 30.73 -30.16
N HIS A 540 2.77 29.45 -30.09
CA HIS A 540 1.51 28.95 -29.56
C HIS A 540 1.73 27.86 -28.49
N PRO A 541 2.27 28.23 -27.31
CA PRO A 541 2.60 27.25 -26.28
C PRO A 541 1.36 26.54 -25.74
N VAL A 542 1.52 25.25 -25.42
CA VAL A 542 0.45 24.40 -24.90
C VAL A 542 0.18 24.68 -23.41
N LEU A 543 -1.09 24.82 -23.06
CA LEU A 543 -1.59 24.88 -21.69
C LEU A 543 -1.85 23.46 -21.16
N GLY A 544 -1.09 23.05 -20.15
CA GLY A 544 -1.32 21.82 -19.39
C GLY A 544 -2.37 21.96 -18.29
N ILE A 545 -2.94 20.84 -17.84
CA ILE A 545 -3.95 20.76 -16.77
C ILE A 545 -3.43 21.38 -15.48
N ASN A 546 -2.17 21.10 -15.11
CA ASN A 546 -1.60 21.60 -13.86
C ASN A 546 -1.49 23.12 -13.87
N LYS A 547 -0.97 23.68 -14.97
CA LYS A 547 -0.86 25.12 -15.15
C LYS A 547 -2.23 25.79 -15.22
N ARG A 548 -3.18 25.23 -15.97
CA ARG A 548 -4.56 25.70 -16.03
C ARG A 548 -5.19 25.76 -14.63
N ASN A 549 -5.09 24.67 -13.85
CA ASN A 549 -5.68 24.63 -12.52
C ASN A 549 -5.06 25.69 -11.61
N ARG A 550 -3.73 25.79 -11.58
CA ARG A 550 -3.05 26.68 -10.63
C ARG A 550 -3.13 28.16 -11.03
N HIS A 551 -2.84 28.50 -12.28
CA HIS A 551 -2.68 29.89 -12.71
C HIS A 551 -3.94 30.53 -13.28
N LEU A 552 -4.90 29.73 -13.75
CA LEU A 552 -6.16 30.24 -14.30
C LEU A 552 -7.29 29.97 -13.32
N VAL A 553 -7.63 28.69 -13.07
CA VAL A 553 -8.78 28.34 -12.23
C VAL A 553 -8.61 28.84 -10.79
N TYR A 554 -7.61 28.38 -10.04
CA TYR A 554 -7.48 28.71 -8.61
C TYR A 554 -7.02 30.14 -8.35
N LYS A 555 -6.39 30.79 -9.33
CA LYS A 555 -5.92 32.17 -9.20
C LYS A 555 -7.02 33.18 -9.57
N LEU A 556 -7.81 32.90 -10.60
CA LEU A 556 -8.79 33.85 -11.16
C LEU A 556 -10.22 33.60 -10.69
N ASN A 557 -10.53 32.41 -10.15
CA ASN A 557 -11.87 32.04 -9.74
C ASN A 557 -11.97 31.79 -8.23
N GLN A 558 -12.96 32.39 -7.58
CA GLN A 558 -13.29 32.11 -6.18
C GLN A 558 -14.00 30.76 -6.04
N LYS A 559 -13.77 30.06 -4.92
CA LYS A 559 -14.35 28.72 -4.68
C LYS A 559 -15.89 28.72 -4.65
N SER A 560 -16.52 29.77 -4.12
CA SER A 560 -17.98 29.95 -4.09
C SER A 560 -18.55 30.04 -5.52
N LEU A 561 -17.94 30.87 -6.37
CA LEU A 561 -18.36 31.06 -7.76
C LEU A 561 -18.13 29.79 -8.61
N LEU A 562 -17.10 28.99 -8.30
CA LEU A 562 -16.92 27.68 -8.92
C LEU A 562 -18.05 26.70 -8.58
N LYS A 563 -18.60 26.78 -7.35
CA LYS A 563 -19.78 25.98 -6.97
C LYS A 563 -21.03 26.48 -7.68
N LEU A 564 -21.22 27.81 -7.72
CA LEU A 564 -22.32 28.45 -8.47
C LEU A 564 -22.32 28.03 -9.95
N ALA A 565 -21.16 28.02 -10.60
CA ALA A 565 -21.06 27.61 -12.00
C ALA A 565 -21.27 26.11 -12.22
N ALA A 566 -21.01 25.27 -11.22
CA ALA A 566 -21.30 23.83 -11.31
C ALA A 566 -22.80 23.53 -11.13
N ASP A 567 -23.52 24.39 -10.41
CA ASP A 567 -24.96 24.32 -10.25
C ASP A 567 -25.67 24.92 -11.48
N LYS A 568 -26.27 24.06 -12.31
CA LYS A 568 -26.89 24.46 -13.58
C LYS A 568 -28.13 25.33 -13.40
N LEU A 569 -28.91 25.12 -12.34
CA LEU A 569 -30.11 25.91 -12.07
C LEU A 569 -29.75 27.29 -11.51
N GLN A 570 -28.84 27.35 -10.54
CA GLN A 570 -28.39 28.63 -9.99
C GLN A 570 -27.65 29.47 -11.03
N SER A 571 -26.75 28.86 -11.80
CA SER A 571 -26.07 29.58 -12.89
C SER A 571 -27.06 30.13 -13.91
N LYS A 572 -28.09 29.37 -14.30
CA LYS A 572 -29.17 29.87 -15.17
C LYS A 572 -29.96 31.02 -14.57
N ALA A 573 -30.29 30.96 -13.29
CA ALA A 573 -30.99 32.06 -12.62
C ALA A 573 -30.16 33.36 -12.67
N VAL A 574 -28.85 33.27 -12.43
CA VAL A 574 -27.93 34.40 -12.51
C VAL A 574 -27.80 34.94 -13.94
N LEU A 575 -27.67 34.05 -14.93
CA LEU A 575 -27.60 34.45 -16.35
C LEU A 575 -28.89 35.15 -16.80
N LYS A 576 -30.06 34.59 -16.44
CA LYS A 576 -31.36 35.19 -16.75
C LYS A 576 -31.55 36.56 -16.10
N ALA A 577 -31.04 36.76 -14.88
CA ALA A 577 -31.08 38.06 -14.20
C ALA A 577 -30.22 39.14 -14.87
N HIS A 578 -29.31 38.75 -15.76
CA HIS A 578 -28.47 39.63 -16.57
C HIS A 578 -28.91 39.67 -18.04
N ASP A 579 -30.16 39.29 -18.32
CA ASP A 579 -30.74 39.25 -19.68
C ASP A 579 -29.96 38.35 -20.67
N ILE A 580 -29.23 37.34 -20.16
CA ILE A 580 -28.54 36.37 -21.00
C ILE A 580 -29.49 35.22 -21.34
N PRO A 581 -29.74 34.94 -22.64
CA PRO A 581 -30.63 33.87 -23.08
C PRO A 581 -30.18 32.48 -22.60
N VAL A 582 -31.07 31.80 -21.88
CA VAL A 582 -30.92 30.41 -21.41
C VAL A 582 -32.20 29.61 -21.72
N PRO A 583 -32.12 28.28 -21.90
CA PRO A 583 -33.31 27.46 -22.04
C PRO A 583 -34.25 27.60 -20.84
N LYS A 584 -35.56 27.65 -21.10
CA LYS A 584 -36.57 27.76 -20.04
C LYS A 584 -36.56 26.49 -19.18
N THR A 585 -36.53 26.63 -17.86
CA THR A 585 -36.79 25.52 -16.94
C THR A 585 -38.30 25.31 -16.82
N LEU A 586 -38.80 24.13 -17.20
CA LEU A 586 -40.22 23.77 -17.12
C LEU A 586 -40.62 23.39 -15.69
N LEU A 587 -39.78 22.60 -15.03
CA LEU A 587 -39.97 22.13 -13.67
C LEU A 587 -38.61 21.79 -13.07
N ALA A 588 -38.42 22.12 -11.79
CA ALA A 588 -37.31 21.64 -10.97
C ALA A 588 -37.89 20.82 -9.81
N VAL A 589 -37.30 19.66 -9.55
CA VAL A 589 -37.76 18.68 -8.57
C VAL A 589 -36.62 18.45 -7.59
N GLU A 590 -36.72 19.11 -6.44
CA GLU A 590 -35.70 19.08 -5.38
C GLU A 590 -35.90 17.93 -4.40
N SER A 591 -37.14 17.43 -4.26
CA SER A 591 -37.48 16.39 -3.30
C SER A 591 -38.46 15.36 -3.87
N LEU A 592 -38.49 14.17 -3.27
CA LEU A 592 -39.45 13.12 -3.63
C LEU A 592 -40.92 13.54 -3.43
N ALA A 593 -41.19 14.50 -2.53
CA ALA A 593 -42.53 15.04 -2.31
C ALA A 593 -43.06 15.78 -3.57
N ASN A 594 -42.17 16.32 -4.40
CA ASN A 594 -42.52 17.05 -5.62
C ASN A 594 -42.69 16.14 -6.85
N LEU A 595 -42.60 14.81 -6.71
CA LEU A 595 -42.79 13.89 -7.84
C LEU A 595 -44.21 13.96 -8.43
N ASN A 596 -45.21 14.35 -7.65
CA ASN A 596 -46.57 14.55 -8.16
C ASN A 596 -46.64 15.65 -9.24
N ASP A 597 -45.78 16.66 -9.16
CA ASP A 597 -45.73 17.74 -10.14
C ASP A 597 -45.11 17.27 -11.47
N VAL A 598 -44.27 16.22 -11.44
CA VAL A 598 -43.79 15.54 -12.66
C VAL A 598 -44.96 14.95 -13.43
N GLY A 599 -45.89 14.27 -12.74
CA GLY A 599 -47.08 13.69 -13.36
C GLY A 599 -47.90 14.72 -14.13
N LYS A 600 -48.14 15.89 -13.52
CA LYS A 600 -48.86 17.01 -14.13
C LYS A 600 -48.12 17.57 -15.35
N LEU A 601 -46.80 17.74 -15.26
CA LEU A 601 -45.99 18.21 -16.39
C LEU A 601 -46.08 17.24 -17.59
N LEU A 602 -45.95 15.94 -17.34
CA LEU A 602 -46.00 14.89 -18.37
C LEU A 602 -47.36 14.78 -19.10
N GLU A 603 -48.40 15.43 -18.59
CA GLU A 603 -49.68 15.56 -19.30
C GLU A 603 -49.70 16.73 -20.27
N GLN A 604 -48.91 17.77 -20.00
CA GLN A 604 -48.87 19.01 -20.77
C GLN A 604 -47.79 19.01 -21.86
N VAL A 605 -46.74 18.21 -21.70
CA VAL A 605 -45.62 18.17 -22.65
C VAL A 605 -45.48 16.80 -23.32
N ASN A 606 -45.17 16.82 -24.61
CA ASN A 606 -44.89 15.62 -25.41
C ASN A 606 -43.39 15.45 -25.70
N GLN A 607 -42.59 16.51 -25.55
CA GLN A 607 -41.17 16.54 -25.84
C GLN A 607 -40.44 17.36 -24.78
N PHE A 608 -39.33 16.84 -24.26
CA PHE A 608 -38.54 17.51 -23.23
C PHE A 608 -37.17 16.85 -23.05
N ALA A 609 -36.27 17.56 -22.38
CA ALA A 609 -35.03 17.02 -21.85
C ALA A 609 -35.07 17.04 -20.31
N LEU A 610 -34.91 15.86 -19.69
CA LEU A 610 -34.76 15.70 -18.25
C LEU A 610 -33.27 15.61 -17.92
N LYS A 611 -32.79 16.44 -17.01
CA LYS A 611 -31.38 16.61 -16.70
C LYS A 611 -31.11 16.66 -15.18
N PRO A 612 -29.97 16.13 -14.71
CA PRO A 612 -29.48 16.36 -13.36
C PRO A 612 -28.78 17.72 -13.23
N ASN A 613 -29.01 18.41 -12.10
CA ASN A 613 -28.43 19.72 -11.81
C ASN A 613 -26.90 19.64 -11.63
N GLN A 614 -26.40 18.66 -10.88
CA GLN A 614 -24.97 18.45 -10.60
C GLN A 614 -24.33 17.33 -11.43
N GLY A 615 -25.04 16.80 -12.44
CA GLY A 615 -24.53 15.71 -13.29
C GLY A 615 -23.48 16.14 -14.30
N SER A 616 -22.67 15.19 -14.77
CA SER A 616 -21.52 15.46 -15.64
C SER A 616 -21.40 14.51 -16.83
N GLN A 617 -20.70 14.93 -17.89
CA GLN A 617 -20.46 14.17 -19.12
C GLN A 617 -21.72 13.71 -19.88
N GLY A 618 -22.89 14.27 -19.54
CA GLY A 618 -24.17 13.88 -20.12
C GLY A 618 -24.84 12.69 -19.43
N ASN A 619 -24.28 12.18 -18.32
CA ASN A 619 -24.89 11.10 -17.55
C ASN A 619 -26.19 11.58 -16.87
N GLY A 620 -27.17 10.70 -16.82
CA GLY A 620 -28.49 10.98 -16.25
C GLY A 620 -29.40 11.86 -17.12
N ILE A 621 -28.94 12.30 -18.30
CA ILE A 621 -29.79 13.06 -19.23
C ILE A 621 -30.71 12.11 -19.99
N MET A 622 -32.02 12.36 -19.92
CA MET A 622 -33.05 11.64 -20.68
C MET A 622 -33.71 12.59 -21.67
N ILE A 623 -33.62 12.26 -22.96
CA ILE A 623 -34.20 13.05 -24.05
C ILE A 623 -35.45 12.34 -24.57
N ILE A 624 -36.59 13.03 -24.51
CA ILE A 624 -37.88 12.56 -25.01
C ILE A 624 -38.27 13.38 -26.24
N VAL A 625 -38.46 12.69 -27.36
CA VAL A 625 -38.71 13.28 -28.69
C VAL A 625 -40.16 13.18 -29.14
N ASP A 626 -40.95 12.28 -28.55
CA ASP A 626 -42.36 12.11 -28.90
C ASP A 626 -43.15 11.39 -27.79
N LYS A 627 -44.48 11.37 -27.90
CA LYS A 627 -45.41 10.64 -27.03
C LYS A 627 -46.48 9.98 -27.88
N LYS A 628 -46.55 8.65 -27.89
CA LYS A 628 -47.52 7.85 -28.65
C LYS A 628 -48.25 6.87 -27.72
N GLU A 629 -49.58 6.79 -27.84
CA GLU A 629 -50.42 5.84 -27.09
C GLU A 629 -50.20 5.86 -25.56
N GLY A 630 -49.84 7.02 -25.00
CA GLY A 630 -49.57 7.18 -23.56
C GLY A 630 -48.14 6.82 -23.11
N GLU A 631 -47.31 6.31 -24.01
CA GLU A 631 -45.88 6.05 -23.79
C GLU A 631 -45.02 7.16 -24.42
N PHE A 632 -43.90 7.49 -23.77
CA PHE A 632 -42.92 8.44 -24.30
C PHE A 632 -41.85 7.72 -25.13
N ILE A 633 -41.36 8.38 -26.16
CA ILE A 633 -40.33 7.86 -27.05
C ILE A 633 -39.05 8.66 -26.82
N SER A 634 -37.98 7.95 -26.47
CA SER A 634 -36.64 8.54 -26.34
C SER A 634 -35.97 8.78 -27.69
N ALA A 635 -34.90 9.57 -27.72
CA ALA A 635 -34.11 9.83 -28.93
C ALA A 635 -33.57 8.57 -29.62
N SER A 636 -33.35 7.48 -28.87
CA SER A 636 -32.92 6.18 -29.42
C SER A 636 -34.07 5.29 -29.91
N GLY A 637 -35.32 5.76 -29.84
CA GLY A 637 -36.51 5.02 -30.23
C GLY A 637 -37.09 4.12 -29.13
N LYS A 638 -36.48 4.06 -27.94
CA LYS A 638 -36.98 3.26 -26.82
C LYS A 638 -38.25 3.88 -26.22
N LYS A 639 -39.25 3.03 -25.97
CA LYS A 639 -40.50 3.36 -25.25
C LYS A 639 -40.24 3.48 -23.74
N ILE A 640 -40.72 4.57 -23.14
CA ILE A 640 -40.51 4.94 -21.73
C ILE A 640 -41.87 5.32 -21.12
N SER A 641 -42.21 4.70 -19.99
CA SER A 641 -43.46 4.96 -19.27
C SER A 641 -43.33 6.15 -18.32
N LYS A 642 -44.46 6.76 -17.93
CA LYS A 642 -44.50 7.81 -16.90
C LYS A 642 -43.81 7.38 -15.59
N GLN A 643 -43.98 6.11 -15.21
CA GLN A 643 -43.37 5.55 -14.00
C GLN A 643 -41.85 5.47 -14.12
N MET A 644 -41.31 5.08 -15.29
CA MET A 644 -39.86 5.09 -15.53
C MET A 644 -39.28 6.50 -15.45
N ILE A 645 -39.96 7.53 -15.98
CA ILE A 645 -39.50 8.92 -15.88
C ILE A 645 -39.49 9.39 -14.42
N SER A 646 -40.54 9.11 -13.67
CA SER A 646 -40.65 9.49 -12.25
C SER A 646 -39.57 8.81 -11.41
N GLN A 647 -39.28 7.54 -11.71
CA GLN A 647 -38.21 6.81 -11.05
C GLN A 647 -36.82 7.36 -11.41
N HIS A 648 -36.59 7.71 -12.68
CA HIS A 648 -35.34 8.34 -13.10
C HIS A 648 -35.13 9.68 -12.38
N CYS A 649 -36.19 10.45 -12.14
CA CYS A 649 -36.12 11.65 -11.29
C CYS A 649 -35.73 11.31 -9.85
N ALA A 650 -36.31 10.26 -9.26
CA ALA A 650 -35.95 9.80 -7.92
C ALA A 650 -34.48 9.36 -7.83
N GLU A 651 -33.95 8.71 -8.86
CA GLU A 651 -32.53 8.32 -8.96
C GLU A 651 -31.61 9.53 -9.06
N ILE A 652 -32.00 10.56 -9.83
CA ILE A 652 -31.28 11.86 -9.84
C ILE A 652 -31.28 12.46 -8.44
N ILE A 653 -32.44 12.63 -7.80
CA ILE A 653 -32.57 13.25 -6.47
C ILE A 653 -31.74 12.51 -5.42
N ALA A 654 -31.72 11.17 -5.50
CA ALA A 654 -30.92 10.31 -4.63
C ALA A 654 -29.39 10.40 -4.87
N GLY A 655 -28.95 11.19 -5.85
CA GLY A 655 -27.53 11.42 -6.13
C GLY A 655 -26.88 10.35 -7.00
N SER A 656 -27.65 9.50 -7.70
CA SER A 656 -27.08 8.44 -8.55
C SER A 656 -26.24 8.99 -9.71
N PHE A 657 -26.54 10.20 -10.17
CA PHE A 657 -25.84 10.86 -11.29
C PHE A 657 -24.97 12.06 -10.85
N SER A 658 -24.94 12.36 -9.55
CA SER A 658 -24.10 13.42 -8.97
C SER A 658 -22.65 12.97 -8.85
N GLN A 659 -21.69 13.86 -9.16
CA GLN A 659 -20.25 13.52 -9.09
C GLN A 659 -19.78 13.11 -7.70
N THR A 660 -20.37 13.69 -6.65
CA THR A 660 -20.04 13.41 -5.26
C THR A 660 -20.97 12.37 -4.65
N GLY A 661 -22.10 12.07 -5.31
CA GLY A 661 -23.13 11.20 -4.77
C GLY A 661 -24.05 11.87 -3.77
N ASP A 662 -23.90 13.17 -3.58
CA ASP A 662 -24.81 13.97 -2.76
C ASP A 662 -26.17 14.07 -3.46
N THR A 663 -27.20 14.41 -2.68
CA THR A 663 -28.54 14.69 -3.20
C THR A 663 -28.48 15.73 -4.32
N ASP A 664 -29.24 15.52 -5.39
CA ASP A 664 -29.28 16.39 -6.55
C ASP A 664 -30.70 16.92 -6.80
N CYS A 665 -30.85 17.80 -7.80
CA CYS A 665 -32.14 18.24 -8.30
C CYS A 665 -32.32 17.72 -9.73
N ALA A 666 -33.48 17.11 -9.99
CA ALA A 666 -33.89 16.77 -11.35
C ALA A 666 -34.62 17.98 -11.96
N TYR A 667 -34.32 18.34 -13.20
CA TYR A 667 -35.03 19.45 -13.86
C TYR A 667 -35.35 19.14 -15.32
N PHE A 668 -36.45 19.74 -15.79
CA PHE A 668 -37.01 19.56 -17.12
C PHE A 668 -36.82 20.82 -17.96
N GLU A 669 -36.46 20.64 -19.22
CA GLU A 669 -36.34 21.71 -20.22
C GLU A 669 -37.12 21.33 -21.49
N PRO A 670 -37.58 22.32 -22.29
CA PRO A 670 -38.07 22.06 -23.62
C PRO A 670 -37.00 21.34 -24.45
N LEU A 671 -37.45 20.49 -25.37
CA LEU A 671 -36.57 19.96 -26.39
C LEU A 671 -36.20 21.11 -27.35
N LEU A 672 -34.90 21.43 -27.43
CA LEU A 672 -34.40 22.47 -28.33
C LEU A 672 -34.27 21.92 -29.75
N THR A 673 -34.58 22.76 -30.74
CA THR A 673 -34.47 22.40 -32.16
C THR A 673 -33.27 23.10 -32.77
N GLN A 674 -32.32 22.34 -33.29
CA GLN A 674 -31.09 22.88 -33.85
C GLN A 674 -31.37 23.75 -35.09
N HIS A 675 -30.72 24.91 -35.16
CA HIS A 675 -30.83 25.83 -36.30
C HIS A 675 -30.44 25.19 -37.64
N ASP A 676 -31.17 25.52 -38.71
CA ASP A 676 -31.05 24.93 -40.05
C ASP A 676 -29.62 24.86 -40.60
N SER A 677 -28.80 25.88 -40.36
CA SER A 677 -27.41 25.89 -40.82
C SER A 677 -26.57 24.77 -40.21
N LEU A 678 -26.79 24.47 -38.92
CA LEU A 678 -26.09 23.40 -38.21
C LEU A 678 -26.75 22.05 -38.46
N GLN A 679 -28.08 22.00 -38.60
CA GLN A 679 -28.83 20.79 -38.92
C GLN A 679 -28.42 20.19 -40.28
N LYS A 680 -28.07 21.04 -41.26
CA LYS A 680 -27.51 20.60 -42.56
C LYS A 680 -26.17 19.88 -42.38
N LEU A 681 -25.34 20.30 -41.42
CA LEU A 681 -24.03 19.69 -41.16
C LEU A 681 -24.16 18.44 -40.28
N ALA A 682 -25.01 18.50 -39.25
CA ALA A 682 -25.23 17.46 -38.26
C ALA A 682 -26.71 17.06 -38.24
N PRO A 683 -27.10 15.99 -38.94
CA PRO A 683 -28.51 15.64 -39.13
C PRO A 683 -29.19 15.08 -37.87
N TYR A 684 -28.43 14.79 -36.81
CA TYR A 684 -28.93 14.22 -35.57
C TYR A 684 -28.32 14.96 -34.37
N GLY A 685 -29.08 15.09 -33.29
CA GLY A 685 -28.61 15.68 -32.04
C GLY A 685 -28.54 17.21 -32.05
N LEU A 686 -27.93 17.77 -31.00
CA LEU A 686 -27.74 19.21 -30.83
C LEU A 686 -26.24 19.51 -30.78
N SER A 687 -25.75 20.32 -31.72
CA SER A 687 -24.38 20.83 -31.67
C SER A 687 -24.25 21.93 -30.61
N ASP A 688 -23.08 22.02 -30.00
CA ASP A 688 -22.76 23.08 -29.05
C ASP A 688 -21.44 23.77 -29.44
N ILE A 689 -21.35 25.06 -29.15
CA ILE A 689 -20.20 25.91 -29.36
C ILE A 689 -19.59 26.18 -27.99
N ARG A 690 -18.39 25.66 -27.77
CA ARG A 690 -17.62 25.93 -26.56
C ARG A 690 -16.72 27.14 -26.78
N VAL A 691 -16.93 28.19 -26.00
CA VAL A 691 -16.11 29.40 -25.99
C VAL A 691 -15.35 29.49 -24.67
N ILE A 692 -14.03 29.65 -24.73
CA ILE A 692 -13.19 29.87 -23.56
C ILE A 692 -12.94 31.37 -23.42
N VAL A 693 -13.34 31.91 -22.26
CA VAL A 693 -13.18 33.32 -21.90
C VAL A 693 -12.25 33.44 -20.71
N SER A 694 -11.39 34.45 -20.73
CA SER A 694 -10.58 34.82 -19.57
C SER A 694 -10.38 36.33 -19.49
N LYS A 695 -10.62 36.89 -18.30
CA LYS A 695 -10.49 38.34 -18.01
C LYS A 695 -11.14 39.20 -19.10
N GLY A 696 -12.40 38.93 -19.42
CA GLY A 696 -13.14 39.68 -20.44
C GLY A 696 -12.64 39.54 -21.89
N LYS A 697 -11.85 38.50 -22.22
CA LYS A 697 -11.40 38.22 -23.60
C LYS A 697 -11.70 36.79 -24.02
N VAL A 698 -12.20 36.61 -25.24
CA VAL A 698 -12.33 35.28 -25.85
C VAL A 698 -10.96 34.78 -26.30
N ILE A 699 -10.58 33.60 -25.81
CA ILE A 699 -9.27 32.97 -26.04
C ILE A 699 -9.37 31.94 -27.16
N SER A 700 -10.39 31.10 -27.14
CA SER A 700 -10.53 30.04 -28.13
C SER A 700 -11.98 29.58 -28.20
N ALA A 701 -12.42 29.15 -29.38
CA ALA A 701 -13.72 28.54 -29.56
C ALA A 701 -13.65 27.25 -30.38
N MET A 702 -14.59 26.34 -30.16
CA MET A 702 -14.78 25.17 -31.01
C MET A 702 -16.26 24.79 -31.08
N LEU A 703 -16.68 24.28 -32.22
CA LEU A 703 -17.97 23.63 -32.40
C LEU A 703 -17.80 22.14 -32.11
N ARG A 704 -18.64 21.60 -31.24
CA ARG A 704 -18.75 20.16 -30.97
C ARG A 704 -19.99 19.65 -31.69
N MET A 705 -19.74 18.76 -32.64
CA MET A 705 -20.76 18.26 -33.55
C MET A 705 -21.05 16.78 -33.25
N PRO A 706 -22.30 16.42 -32.93
CA PRO A 706 -22.68 15.04 -32.64
C PRO A 706 -22.57 14.14 -33.87
N THR A 707 -22.29 12.85 -33.64
CA THR A 707 -22.27 11.81 -34.67
C THR A 707 -23.13 10.63 -34.23
N LYS A 708 -23.36 9.67 -35.15
CA LYS A 708 -23.97 8.37 -34.79
C LYS A 708 -23.14 7.62 -33.75
N LEU A 709 -21.81 7.72 -33.83
CA LEU A 709 -20.90 7.09 -32.86
C LEU A 709 -21.06 7.66 -31.44
N SER A 710 -21.46 8.93 -31.33
CA SER A 710 -21.69 9.60 -30.05
C SER A 710 -23.15 9.62 -29.60
N ASP A 711 -24.00 8.77 -30.20
CA ASP A 711 -25.43 8.66 -29.87
C ASP A 711 -26.15 10.02 -29.90
N GLY A 712 -25.79 10.88 -30.87
CA GLY A 712 -26.38 12.21 -31.01
C GLY A 712 -25.92 13.25 -29.96
N LYS A 713 -24.92 12.95 -29.13
CA LYS A 713 -24.39 13.87 -28.10
C LYS A 713 -23.14 14.61 -28.57
N ALA A 714 -23.02 15.89 -28.26
CA ALA A 714 -21.84 16.72 -28.56
C ALA A 714 -20.67 16.50 -27.56
N ASN A 715 -20.27 15.24 -27.36
CA ASN A 715 -19.18 14.85 -26.48
C ASN A 715 -18.00 14.22 -27.25
N LEU A 716 -16.86 14.93 -27.29
CA LEU A 716 -15.66 14.50 -28.03
C LEU A 716 -15.13 13.14 -27.57
N HIS A 717 -15.31 12.78 -26.29
CA HIS A 717 -14.88 11.49 -25.76
C HIS A 717 -15.77 10.34 -26.25
N GLN A 718 -17.06 10.59 -26.47
CA GLN A 718 -18.02 9.64 -27.02
C GLN A 718 -17.99 9.59 -28.56
N GLY A 719 -17.11 10.35 -29.21
CA GLY A 719 -16.95 10.30 -30.67
C GLY A 719 -17.61 11.45 -31.43
N ALA A 720 -17.99 12.55 -30.77
CA ALA A 720 -18.35 13.77 -31.47
C ALA A 720 -17.14 14.37 -32.22
N VAL A 721 -17.40 15.09 -33.31
CA VAL A 721 -16.37 15.83 -34.05
C VAL A 721 -16.14 17.17 -33.37
N GLY A 722 -14.88 17.52 -33.13
CA GLY A 722 -14.48 18.86 -32.70
C GLY A 722 -14.03 19.67 -33.89
N ILE A 723 -14.62 20.84 -34.10
CA ILE A 723 -14.34 21.72 -35.22
C ILE A 723 -13.81 23.04 -34.65
N ALA A 724 -12.62 23.44 -35.08
CA ALA A 724 -12.02 24.71 -34.67
C ALA A 724 -12.74 25.88 -35.32
N ILE A 725 -12.95 26.94 -34.55
CA ILE A 725 -13.54 28.18 -35.01
C ILE A 725 -12.50 29.28 -34.90
N ASP A 726 -12.31 30.05 -35.98
CA ASP A 726 -11.55 31.28 -35.90
C ASP A 726 -12.35 32.36 -35.15
N VAL A 727 -11.76 32.90 -34.08
CA VAL A 727 -12.49 33.78 -33.15
C VAL A 727 -12.87 35.11 -33.81
N ILE A 728 -12.08 35.57 -34.79
CA ILE A 728 -12.29 36.87 -35.44
C ILE A 728 -13.38 36.78 -36.50
N SER A 729 -13.29 35.78 -37.38
CA SER A 729 -14.20 35.61 -38.51
C SER A 729 -15.44 34.78 -38.23
N GLY A 730 -15.43 33.92 -37.20
CA GLY A 730 -16.52 32.98 -36.94
C GLY A 730 -16.58 31.79 -37.90
N LYS A 731 -15.58 31.65 -38.78
CA LYS A 731 -15.48 30.55 -39.74
C LYS A 731 -14.80 29.33 -39.15
N THR A 732 -15.22 28.16 -39.58
CA THR A 732 -14.56 26.90 -39.21
C THR A 732 -13.25 26.71 -39.99
N THR A 733 -12.17 26.31 -39.32
CA THR A 733 -10.84 26.22 -39.95
C THR A 733 -10.38 24.78 -40.17
N ASN A 734 -10.63 23.90 -39.20
CA ASN A 734 -10.21 22.51 -39.27
C ASN A 734 -11.03 21.66 -38.29
N ALA A 735 -11.20 20.37 -38.60
CA ALA A 735 -11.99 19.47 -37.77
C ALA A 735 -11.19 18.23 -37.38
N ARG A 736 -11.56 17.65 -36.23
CA ARG A 736 -10.92 16.49 -35.63
C ARG A 736 -11.93 15.52 -35.05
N LEU A 737 -11.74 14.25 -35.36
CA LEU A 737 -12.43 13.14 -34.73
C LEU A 737 -11.39 12.28 -33.99
N LYS A 738 -11.47 12.27 -32.65
CA LYS A 738 -10.43 11.68 -31.78
C LYS A 738 -9.05 12.30 -32.09
N GLN A 739 -8.09 11.52 -32.59
CA GLN A 739 -6.76 12.01 -32.97
C GLN A 739 -6.57 12.25 -34.48
N LYS A 740 -7.58 12.00 -35.30
CA LYS A 740 -7.52 12.12 -36.76
C LYS A 740 -8.16 13.42 -37.22
N THR A 741 -7.46 14.14 -38.11
CA THR A 741 -8.04 15.29 -38.81
C THR A 741 -9.08 14.81 -39.80
N VAL A 742 -10.22 15.48 -39.85
CA VAL A 742 -11.31 15.20 -40.79
C VAL A 742 -11.68 16.49 -41.50
N SER A 743 -12.05 16.41 -42.78
CA SER A 743 -12.53 17.56 -43.56
C SER A 743 -14.05 17.54 -43.75
N HIS A 744 -14.66 16.36 -43.65
CA HIS A 744 -16.09 16.14 -43.82
C HIS A 744 -16.67 15.43 -42.60
N HIS A 745 -17.98 15.63 -42.38
CA HIS A 745 -18.71 14.96 -41.32
C HIS A 745 -18.86 13.46 -41.59
N PRO A 746 -18.62 12.57 -40.62
CA PRO A 746 -18.51 11.14 -40.86
C PRO A 746 -19.81 10.47 -41.32
N ASP A 747 -20.97 11.04 -40.99
CA ASP A 747 -22.27 10.38 -41.21
C ASP A 747 -23.01 10.81 -42.48
N ASN A 748 -22.78 12.04 -42.97
CA ASN A 748 -23.48 12.64 -44.12
C ASN A 748 -22.51 13.30 -45.12
N ASN A 749 -21.20 13.21 -44.88
CA ASN A 749 -20.13 13.69 -45.76
C ASN A 749 -20.22 15.19 -46.14
N GLN A 750 -20.82 16.02 -45.28
CA GLN A 750 -20.86 17.48 -45.48
C GLN A 750 -19.51 18.12 -45.14
N PRO A 751 -19.06 19.17 -45.86
CA PRO A 751 -17.80 19.86 -45.56
C PRO A 751 -17.88 20.58 -44.21
N LEU A 752 -16.82 20.45 -43.40
CA LEU A 752 -16.75 21.04 -42.06
C LEU A 752 -15.82 22.25 -41.95
N VAL A 753 -15.13 22.59 -43.04
CA VAL A 753 -14.13 23.66 -43.12
C VAL A 753 -14.65 24.79 -43.99
N ASP A 754 -14.30 26.04 -43.64
CA ASP A 754 -14.77 27.28 -44.27
C ASP A 754 -16.30 27.46 -44.20
N VAL A 755 -16.90 26.95 -43.12
CA VAL A 755 -18.32 27.15 -42.82
C VAL A 755 -18.46 28.33 -41.88
N GLU A 756 -19.29 29.30 -42.25
CA GLU A 756 -19.60 30.47 -41.42
C GLU A 756 -20.71 30.13 -40.42
N LEU A 757 -20.47 30.40 -39.14
CA LEU A 757 -21.47 30.16 -38.10
C LEU A 757 -22.43 31.36 -37.97
N PRO A 758 -23.75 31.12 -37.90
CA PRO A 758 -24.70 32.19 -37.71
C PRO A 758 -24.57 32.78 -36.30
N PHE A 759 -25.00 34.03 -36.12
CA PHE A 759 -25.01 34.74 -34.83
C PHE A 759 -23.63 34.85 -34.14
N TRP A 760 -22.51 34.73 -34.87
CA TRP A 760 -21.18 34.67 -34.26
C TRP A 760 -20.85 35.86 -33.35
N LYS A 761 -21.19 37.08 -33.79
CA LYS A 761 -20.99 38.29 -33.01
C LYS A 761 -21.75 38.25 -31.67
N GLU A 762 -23.02 37.84 -31.72
CA GLU A 762 -23.87 37.68 -30.53
C GLU A 762 -23.32 36.61 -29.58
N ILE A 763 -22.82 35.48 -30.12
CA ILE A 763 -22.20 34.40 -29.33
C ILE A 763 -20.98 34.89 -28.56
N ILE A 764 -20.14 35.73 -29.18
CA ILE A 764 -18.97 36.35 -28.53
C ILE A 764 -19.41 37.30 -27.41
N GLU A 765 -20.35 38.21 -27.70
CA GLU A 765 -20.87 39.17 -26.73
C GLU A 765 -21.54 38.45 -25.54
N MET A 766 -22.34 37.44 -25.81
CA MET A 766 -22.98 36.57 -24.81
C MET A 766 -21.95 35.83 -23.94
N SER A 767 -20.90 35.29 -24.54
CA SER A 767 -19.83 34.61 -23.79
C SER A 767 -19.10 35.54 -22.83
N LEU A 768 -18.86 36.79 -23.25
CA LEU A 768 -18.27 37.84 -22.41
C LEU A 768 -19.23 38.29 -21.30
N ALA A 769 -20.53 38.37 -21.60
CA ALA A 769 -21.57 38.67 -20.60
C ALA A 769 -21.66 37.57 -19.53
N CYS A 770 -21.57 36.29 -19.92
CA CYS A 770 -21.55 35.16 -18.99
C CYS A 770 -20.40 35.24 -17.98
N GLU A 771 -19.20 35.62 -18.44
CA GLU A 771 -18.04 35.78 -17.57
C GLU A 771 -18.29 36.85 -16.49
N LYS A 772 -18.86 37.99 -16.89
CA LYS A 772 -19.20 39.08 -15.97
C LYS A 772 -20.33 38.71 -15.01
N ALA A 773 -21.39 38.05 -15.51
CA ALA A 773 -22.57 37.67 -14.73
C ALA A 773 -22.24 36.65 -13.63
N ILE A 774 -21.42 35.64 -13.93
CA ILE A 774 -21.01 34.62 -12.95
C ILE A 774 -19.81 35.11 -12.10
N GLY A 775 -18.98 36.01 -12.63
CA GLY A 775 -17.82 36.56 -11.94
C GLY A 775 -16.58 35.67 -11.96
N LEU A 776 -16.45 34.78 -12.96
CA LEU A 776 -15.29 33.87 -13.09
C LEU A 776 -14.26 34.43 -14.08
N GLY A 777 -13.07 34.79 -13.61
CA GLY A 777 -11.99 35.28 -14.50
C GLY A 777 -11.43 34.26 -15.50
N TYR A 778 -11.81 32.98 -15.38
CA TYR A 778 -11.59 31.93 -16.40
C TYR A 778 -12.79 31.00 -16.48
N ILE A 779 -13.47 30.97 -17.62
CA ILE A 779 -14.73 30.23 -17.81
C ILE A 779 -14.81 29.62 -19.21
N GLY A 780 -15.44 28.45 -19.31
CA GLY A 780 -15.94 27.92 -20.58
C GLY A 780 -17.45 28.13 -20.66
N VAL A 781 -17.94 28.66 -21.75
CA VAL A 781 -19.37 28.86 -22.01
C VAL A 781 -19.76 27.92 -23.14
N ASP A 782 -20.79 27.11 -22.92
CA ASP A 782 -21.31 26.17 -23.91
C ASP A 782 -22.65 26.70 -24.43
N ILE A 783 -22.70 27.00 -25.73
CA ILE A 783 -23.82 27.69 -26.39
C ILE A 783 -24.40 26.79 -27.48
N CYS A 784 -25.71 26.68 -27.59
CA CYS A 784 -26.35 26.10 -28.78
C CYS A 784 -27.08 27.18 -29.57
N ILE A 785 -27.45 26.87 -30.81
CA ILE A 785 -28.25 27.76 -31.66
C ILE A 785 -29.58 27.05 -31.94
N ASP A 786 -30.64 27.57 -31.35
CA ASP A 786 -32.00 27.10 -31.58
C ASP A 786 -32.60 27.77 -32.83
N GLU A 787 -33.43 27.04 -33.56
CA GLU A 787 -34.09 27.52 -34.78
C GLU A 787 -34.97 28.75 -34.54
N LYS A 788 -35.69 28.81 -33.41
CA LYS A 788 -36.67 29.86 -33.11
C LYS A 788 -36.15 30.88 -32.10
N LEU A 789 -35.37 30.43 -31.12
CA LEU A 789 -34.91 31.26 -30.01
C LEU A 789 -33.52 31.86 -30.25
N GLY A 790 -32.80 31.44 -31.30
CA GLY A 790 -31.44 31.90 -31.59
C GLY A 790 -30.41 31.30 -30.62
N PRO A 791 -29.29 32.01 -30.35
CA PRO A 791 -28.24 31.48 -29.48
C PRO A 791 -28.68 31.42 -28.01
N LEU A 792 -28.43 30.28 -27.35
CA LEU A 792 -28.80 30.00 -25.95
C LEU A 792 -27.61 29.40 -25.19
N VAL A 793 -27.37 29.85 -23.95
CA VAL A 793 -26.35 29.27 -23.07
C VAL A 793 -26.89 27.99 -22.42
N LEU A 794 -26.27 26.86 -22.74
CA LEU A 794 -26.62 25.54 -22.18
C LEU A 794 -26.05 25.37 -20.77
N GLU A 795 -24.76 25.64 -20.61
CA GLU A 795 -24.05 25.57 -19.34
C GLU A 795 -22.80 26.46 -19.34
N VAL A 796 -22.34 26.79 -18.13
CA VAL A 796 -21.05 27.43 -17.89
C VAL A 796 -20.16 26.48 -17.09
N ASN A 797 -18.86 26.52 -17.33
CA ASN A 797 -17.90 25.63 -16.68
C ASN A 797 -16.70 26.42 -16.18
N GLY A 798 -16.49 26.43 -14.85
CA GLY A 798 -15.34 27.10 -14.24
C GLY A 798 -14.00 26.35 -14.39
N ARG A 799 -14.00 25.16 -15.00
CA ARG A 799 -12.82 24.32 -15.24
C ARG A 799 -12.82 23.72 -16.66
N PRO A 800 -12.89 24.55 -17.71
CA PRO A 800 -13.03 24.05 -19.08
C PRO A 800 -11.90 23.10 -19.47
N GLY A 801 -12.25 22.14 -20.33
CA GLY A 801 -11.34 21.14 -20.88
C GLY A 801 -10.32 21.77 -21.84
N ILE A 802 -9.14 21.16 -21.95
CA ILE A 802 -8.04 21.68 -22.77
C ILE A 802 -7.87 20.97 -24.13
N GLU A 803 -8.79 20.06 -24.48
CA GLU A 803 -8.76 19.32 -25.76
C GLU A 803 -8.95 20.23 -26.97
N ILE A 804 -9.59 21.39 -26.78
CA ILE A 804 -9.74 22.43 -27.80
C ILE A 804 -8.40 22.85 -28.44
N GLN A 805 -7.26 22.72 -27.76
CA GLN A 805 -5.93 22.98 -28.34
C GLN A 805 -5.57 22.00 -29.47
N ASN A 806 -5.95 20.74 -29.29
CA ASN A 806 -5.76 19.70 -30.29
C ASN A 806 -6.68 19.93 -31.48
N VAL A 807 -7.94 20.33 -31.22
CA VAL A 807 -8.91 20.69 -32.26
C VAL A 807 -8.44 21.90 -33.06
N GLN A 808 -7.95 22.94 -32.40
CA GLN A 808 -7.40 24.16 -33.02
C GLN A 808 -6.02 23.96 -33.67
N ASN A 809 -5.40 22.78 -33.48
CA ASN A 809 -4.01 22.50 -33.89
C ASN A 809 -2.98 23.54 -33.40
N ARG A 810 -3.27 24.21 -32.27
CA ARG A 810 -2.39 25.22 -31.64
C ARG A 810 -2.63 25.30 -30.14
N GLY A 811 -1.59 25.58 -29.37
CA GLY A 811 -1.71 25.95 -27.97
C GLY A 811 -2.15 27.42 -27.82
N PHE A 812 -2.98 27.71 -26.82
CA PHE A 812 -3.41 29.10 -26.58
C PHE A 812 -2.84 29.68 -25.29
N TYR A 813 -1.79 29.08 -24.69
CA TYR A 813 -1.24 29.57 -23.43
C TYR A 813 -0.67 30.99 -23.55
N GLY A 814 -0.05 31.33 -24.68
CA GLY A 814 0.51 32.67 -24.92
C GLY A 814 -0.56 33.77 -24.89
N GLN A 815 -1.81 33.44 -25.20
CA GLN A 815 -2.90 34.40 -25.22
C GLN A 815 -3.34 34.89 -23.83
N PHE A 816 -2.95 34.17 -22.76
CA PHE A 816 -3.17 34.60 -21.38
C PHE A 816 -2.03 35.43 -20.80
N GLN A 817 -0.89 35.56 -21.50
CA GLN A 817 0.24 36.36 -21.03
C GLN A 817 0.09 37.85 -21.39
N ASN A 818 -0.73 38.13 -22.41
CA ASN A 818 -1.06 39.49 -22.86
C ASN A 818 -2.36 40.02 -22.22
N THR A 819 -2.81 39.46 -21.11
CA THR A 819 -4.02 39.82 -20.33
C THR A 819 -3.77 39.77 -18.82
#